data_AF-A0A651HHF8-F1
#
_entry.id   AF-A0A651HHF8-F1
#
_cell.length_a   1.000
_cell.length_b   1.000
_cell.length_c   1.000
_cell.angle_alpha   90.00
_cell.angle_beta   90.00
_cell.angle_gamma   90.00
#
_symmetry.space_group_name_H-M   'P 1'
#
loop_
_entity.id
_entity.type
_entity.pdbx_description
1 polymer ?
#
loop_
_entity_poly.entity_id
_entity_poly.type
_entity_poly.pdbx_seq_one_letter_code
_entity_poly.pdbx_strand_id
1 'polypeptide(L)'
;MTHAPSTNVQRRRLLPAVILFFIVLAVGAATGYFLRGHDHGAEAATSDHDHGASASGETTQWYISGMHPWIIRPEPGYCPICGMELTPLDPAMLAGALTIDPLVTQNIGVRTAVAESGKLSHRLSLFGEVAVDERTRHRVVLRTDGYVERLQADFTARPVRRGEMLAEIHSPEVLAALGEWLALQRSSPDSSQARAAARRIALLGVPEETLEETATSGEIPWTFPVRAPADGIVRRLETVAGARINRGDTLLEILDLSRVWVLASTLGRQVDQIDAGQEAVFRLSHRPGRTYQGSVDFVFPEIDPLTRQGRVRLSFDNPDGGLKPGLYGRVELAIEAPETRTLVPRESILATGDRQVSFISLGDGRFEPREVVMGAESVDGRAEILEGIEPGEHVVISGQFLIDSESRLREALLKMVEGTPAAGQRVRAPETGPTEAPPLPDEIDRELAGFLEAYLGITASLFEDSLRGLAETGPRLAETAATLAEVRPYGEDAPGASVWRRETTALVEPSRALAAAGSLAAARNALRDLGEPLRRLLAAVGVPAAMEDNLHEIRCPMYPEIGDNAWWIQTDRTVANPFMGPMMATCHDRRQALPRAAVEAHEEAPPGDPLEAALRAYLEIGDRLVHDTLDGIAAEARRLADAAAAEPPVRDAARRLESARSLQQARIAFADTGAGLIEWIEREGLPAAFAGELEALRCPMFPELGETSWWIQRGDEVLNPLMGQRMLVCYDQRRPLNGQGEHRHD
;
A
#
# COMPACT_ATOMS: atom_id res chain seq x y z
N MET A 1 -11.64 53.92 -50.71
CA MET A 1 -12.75 53.17 -51.35
C MET A 1 -12.80 51.83 -50.62
N THR A 2 -13.84 51.38 -49.91
CA THR A 2 -15.26 51.72 -49.81
C THR A 2 -15.84 50.98 -48.59
N HIS A 3 -16.65 51.70 -47.80
CA HIS A 3 -17.78 51.33 -46.94
C HIS A 3 -17.90 50.02 -46.13
N ALA A 4 -18.21 50.23 -44.85
CA ALA A 4 -18.96 49.34 -43.95
C ALA A 4 -20.42 49.12 -44.41
N PRO A 5 -21.13 48.14 -43.80
CA PRO A 5 -22.40 48.51 -43.18
C PRO A 5 -22.63 47.90 -41.78
N SER A 6 -23.35 48.67 -40.98
CA SER A 6 -23.99 48.35 -39.71
C SER A 6 -25.30 47.56 -39.90
N THR A 7 -25.64 46.64 -38.98
CA THR A 7 -27.04 46.35 -38.66
C THR A 7 -27.24 46.05 -37.18
N ASN A 8 -27.91 46.99 -36.52
CA ASN A 8 -28.37 46.98 -35.14
C ASN A 8 -29.88 46.68 -35.18
N VAL A 9 -30.28 45.41 -35.20
CA VAL A 9 -31.70 45.00 -35.15
C VAL A 9 -31.82 43.64 -34.45
N GLN A 10 -31.88 43.61 -33.12
CA GLN A 10 -32.48 42.46 -32.40
C GLN A 10 -32.92 42.74 -30.94
N ARG A 11 -32.68 43.94 -30.39
CA ARG A 11 -33.02 44.25 -28.99
C ARG A 11 -34.50 44.53 -28.67
N ARG A 12 -35.43 44.41 -29.63
CA ARG A 12 -36.85 44.79 -29.44
C ARG A 12 -37.85 43.65 -29.21
N ARG A 13 -37.43 42.38 -29.16
CA ARG A 13 -38.33 41.23 -28.93
C ARG A 13 -38.15 40.48 -27.60
N LEU A 14 -37.15 40.80 -26.80
CA LEU A 14 -36.89 40.11 -25.52
C LEU A 14 -37.64 40.72 -24.30
N LEU A 15 -38.06 41.97 -24.38
CA LEU A 15 -38.75 42.64 -23.26
C LEU A 15 -40.12 42.01 -22.87
N PRO A 16 -41.00 41.60 -23.81
CA PRO A 16 -42.29 41.02 -23.42
C PRO A 16 -42.15 39.61 -22.81
N ALA A 17 -41.12 38.85 -23.18
CA ALA A 17 -40.88 37.51 -22.63
C ALA A 17 -40.38 37.55 -21.18
N VAL A 18 -39.52 38.53 -20.85
CA VAL A 18 -39.02 38.72 -19.48
C VAL A 18 -40.13 39.20 -18.55
N ILE A 19 -41.02 40.09 -19.01
CA ILE A 19 -42.15 40.56 -18.21
C ILE A 19 -43.14 39.42 -17.91
N LEU A 20 -43.42 38.55 -18.87
CA LEU A 20 -44.30 37.39 -18.66
C LEU A 20 -43.72 36.41 -17.64
N PHE A 21 -42.40 36.19 -17.64
CA PHE A 21 -41.72 35.34 -16.67
C PHE A 21 -41.84 35.88 -15.24
N PHE A 22 -41.67 37.19 -15.05
CA PHE A 22 -41.82 37.81 -13.72
C PHE A 22 -43.27 37.83 -13.21
N ILE A 23 -44.26 37.93 -14.11
CA ILE A 23 -45.68 37.85 -13.73
C ILE A 23 -46.03 36.44 -13.24
N VAL A 24 -45.55 35.38 -13.91
CA VAL A 24 -45.76 34.00 -13.47
C VAL A 24 -45.09 33.74 -12.11
N LEU A 25 -43.89 34.29 -11.90
CA LEU A 25 -43.18 34.18 -10.63
C LEU A 25 -43.93 34.89 -9.48
N ALA A 26 -44.51 36.06 -9.75
CA ALA A 26 -45.28 36.82 -8.76
C ALA A 26 -46.61 36.14 -8.40
N VAL A 27 -47.30 35.52 -9.36
CA VAL A 27 -48.54 34.77 -9.10
C VAL A 27 -48.24 33.48 -8.31
N GLY A 28 -47.12 32.82 -8.60
CA GLY A 28 -46.65 31.67 -7.81
C GLY A 28 -46.35 32.01 -6.35
N ALA A 29 -45.67 33.14 -6.11
CA ALA A 29 -45.35 33.61 -4.76
C ALA A 29 -46.60 34.04 -3.97
N ALA A 30 -47.57 34.70 -4.62
CA ALA A 30 -48.83 35.10 -3.98
C ALA A 30 -49.69 33.90 -3.57
N THR A 31 -49.71 32.83 -4.39
CA THR A 31 -50.47 31.60 -4.09
C THR A 31 -49.83 30.80 -2.94
N GLY A 32 -48.49 30.81 -2.83
CA GLY A 32 -47.77 30.18 -1.73
C GLY A 32 -47.93 30.91 -0.38
N TYR A 33 -48.09 32.24 -0.41
CA TYR A 33 -48.29 33.03 0.82
C TYR A 33 -49.71 32.86 1.39
N PHE A 34 -50.73 32.67 0.54
CA PHE A 34 -52.12 32.51 0.98
C PHE A 34 -52.43 31.13 1.57
N LEU A 35 -51.61 30.11 1.29
CA LEU A 35 -51.79 28.74 1.80
C LEU A 35 -51.00 28.45 3.10
N ARG A 36 -50.27 29.42 3.66
CA ARG A 36 -49.41 29.23 4.85
C ARG A 36 -49.83 30.04 6.09
N GLY A 37 -50.98 30.72 6.04
CA GLY A 37 -51.43 31.58 7.13
C GLY A 37 -52.80 31.19 7.67
N HIS A 38 -52.89 30.14 8.48
CA HIS A 38 -53.94 29.99 9.50
C HIS A 38 -53.49 28.94 10.51
N ASP A 39 -52.96 29.40 11.65
CA ASP A 39 -53.48 29.05 12.98
C ASP A 39 -52.43 29.35 14.06
N HIS A 40 -52.71 30.39 14.87
CA HIS A 40 -52.46 30.40 16.32
C HIS A 40 -53.27 31.52 16.97
N GLY A 41 -54.00 31.19 18.04
CA GLY A 41 -54.64 32.15 18.94
C GLY A 41 -55.55 31.46 19.96
N ALA A 42 -55.06 31.35 21.20
CA ALA A 42 -55.72 30.75 22.36
C ALA A 42 -56.81 31.66 22.97
N GLU A 43 -57.85 31.07 23.60
CA GLU A 43 -58.27 31.32 25.00
C GLU A 43 -59.56 30.54 25.38
N ALA A 44 -59.72 30.33 26.70
CA ALA A 44 -60.61 29.39 27.37
C ALA A 44 -62.08 29.82 27.51
N ALA A 45 -63.00 28.84 27.55
CA ALA A 45 -64.22 28.84 28.38
C ALA A 45 -64.86 27.45 28.47
N THR A 46 -65.44 27.17 29.63
CA THR A 46 -66.07 25.92 30.12
C THR A 46 -67.45 25.63 29.51
N SER A 47 -67.78 24.35 29.22
CA SER A 47 -69.03 23.68 29.64
C SER A 47 -69.17 22.25 29.09
N ASP A 48 -69.51 21.38 30.03
CA ASP A 48 -70.05 20.00 30.07
C ASP A 48 -70.73 19.31 28.87
N HIS A 49 -70.73 17.97 28.96
CA HIS A 49 -71.56 16.92 28.34
C HIS A 49 -71.16 16.23 27.02
N ASP A 50 -70.31 15.21 27.19
CA ASP A 50 -70.50 13.77 26.92
C ASP A 50 -71.16 13.19 25.64
N HIS A 51 -70.49 12.11 25.18
CA HIS A 51 -70.84 11.01 24.27
C HIS A 51 -70.89 11.21 22.73
N GLY A 52 -69.78 10.84 22.07
CA GLY A 52 -69.73 9.60 21.27
C GLY A 52 -69.72 9.70 19.74
N ALA A 53 -68.53 9.56 19.12
CA ALA A 53 -68.29 8.63 18.00
C ALA A 53 -66.78 8.54 17.65
N SER A 54 -66.29 7.30 17.61
CA SER A 54 -64.93 6.79 17.38
C SER A 54 -64.21 7.24 16.09
N ALA A 55 -62.91 7.56 16.24
CA ALA A 55 -61.86 7.15 15.31
C ALA A 55 -60.62 6.75 16.13
N SER A 56 -60.44 5.45 16.32
CA SER A 56 -59.32 4.80 17.02
C SER A 56 -58.03 4.86 16.19
N GLY A 57 -57.03 5.57 16.68
CA GLY A 57 -55.62 5.33 16.38
C GLY A 57 -54.91 5.01 17.69
N GLU A 58 -54.93 3.76 18.13
CA GLU A 58 -54.19 3.33 19.32
C GLU A 58 -52.69 3.47 19.04
N THR A 59 -52.02 4.41 19.71
CA THR A 59 -50.58 4.36 19.90
C THR A 59 -50.28 3.22 20.86
N THR A 60 -49.94 2.04 20.33
CA THR A 60 -49.54 0.88 21.13
C THR A 60 -48.34 1.24 22.02
N GLN A 61 -48.55 1.28 23.34
CA GLN A 61 -47.51 1.54 24.33
C GLN A 61 -46.68 0.27 24.54
N TRP A 62 -45.37 0.34 24.26
CA TRP A 62 -44.46 -0.79 24.43
C TRP A 62 -43.77 -0.75 25.80
N TYR A 63 -43.45 -1.91 26.36
CA TYR A 63 -42.79 -2.08 27.66
C TYR A 63 -41.58 -3.01 27.52
N ILE A 64 -40.45 -2.67 28.15
CA ILE A 64 -39.17 -3.41 28.06
C ILE A 64 -38.66 -3.86 29.44
N SER A 65 -38.00 -5.01 29.50
CA SER A 65 -37.33 -5.49 30.72
C SER A 65 -35.92 -4.93 30.85
N GLY A 66 -35.58 -4.33 32.00
CA GLY A 66 -34.24 -3.80 32.27
C GLY A 66 -33.11 -4.84 32.34
N MET A 67 -33.43 -6.12 32.57
CA MET A 67 -32.43 -7.22 32.61
C MET A 67 -32.48 -8.16 31.41
N HIS A 68 -33.57 -8.13 30.65
CA HIS A 68 -33.73 -8.94 29.43
C HIS A 68 -34.25 -8.04 28.30
N PRO A 69 -33.39 -7.19 27.71
CA PRO A 69 -33.81 -6.13 26.79
C PRO A 69 -34.52 -6.61 25.51
N TRP A 70 -34.41 -7.90 25.18
CA TRP A 70 -35.13 -8.55 24.07
C TRP A 70 -36.59 -8.91 24.40
N ILE A 71 -37.02 -8.74 25.65
CA ILE A 71 -38.42 -8.89 26.06
C ILE A 71 -39.10 -7.54 25.97
N ILE A 72 -39.78 -7.30 24.86
CA ILE A 72 -40.61 -6.12 24.61
C ILE A 72 -42.05 -6.58 24.42
N ARG A 73 -43.00 -5.96 25.14
CA ARG A 73 -44.42 -6.33 25.09
C ARG A 73 -45.32 -5.11 24.88
N PRO A 74 -46.46 -5.27 24.19
CA PRO A 74 -47.44 -4.20 24.00
C PRO A 74 -48.36 -3.99 25.23
N GLU A 75 -48.14 -4.74 26.31
CA GLU A 75 -48.94 -4.69 27.54
C GLU A 75 -48.04 -4.58 28.79
N PRO A 76 -48.47 -3.85 29.83
CA PRO A 76 -47.76 -3.80 31.11
C PRO A 76 -47.79 -5.18 31.79
N GLY A 77 -46.70 -5.57 32.42
CA GLY A 77 -46.61 -6.87 33.09
C GLY A 77 -45.21 -7.17 33.63
N TYR A 78 -44.98 -8.43 33.99
CA TYR A 78 -43.69 -8.91 34.48
C TYR A 78 -42.90 -9.63 33.39
N CYS A 79 -41.59 -9.47 33.40
CA CYS A 79 -40.69 -10.23 32.54
C CYS A 79 -40.81 -11.73 32.87
N PRO A 80 -41.09 -12.60 31.88
CA PRO A 80 -41.31 -14.04 32.11
C PRO A 80 -40.02 -14.80 32.51
N ILE A 81 -38.85 -14.14 32.42
CA ILE A 81 -37.55 -14.75 32.73
C ILE A 81 -37.09 -14.34 34.15
N CYS A 82 -37.02 -13.02 34.45
CA CYS A 82 -36.56 -12.55 35.76
C CYS A 82 -37.67 -12.16 36.74
N GLY A 83 -38.94 -12.10 36.31
CA GLY A 83 -40.06 -11.73 37.17
C GLY A 83 -40.13 -10.25 37.56
N MET A 84 -39.28 -9.38 37.01
CA MET A 84 -39.32 -7.94 37.28
C MET A 84 -40.33 -7.22 36.39
N GLU A 85 -40.89 -6.13 36.90
CA GLU A 85 -41.87 -5.30 36.19
C GLU A 85 -41.26 -4.65 34.94
N LEU A 86 -42.00 -4.67 33.83
CA LEU A 86 -41.57 -4.07 32.57
C LEU A 86 -41.78 -2.56 32.61
N THR A 87 -40.78 -1.79 32.15
CA THR A 87 -40.80 -0.32 32.15
C THR A 87 -41.36 0.21 30.83
N PRO A 88 -42.21 1.26 30.83
CA PRO A 88 -42.74 1.83 29.59
C PRO A 88 -41.62 2.42 28.72
N LEU A 89 -41.64 2.11 27.43
CA LEU A 89 -40.74 2.66 26.41
C LEU A 89 -41.29 3.98 25.87
N ASP A 90 -40.45 5.02 25.78
CA ASP A 90 -40.84 6.32 25.24
C ASP A 90 -41.10 6.22 23.72
N PRO A 91 -42.28 6.65 23.21
CA PRO A 91 -42.57 6.69 21.78
C PRO A 91 -41.53 7.46 20.93
N ALA A 92 -40.84 8.44 21.52
CA ALA A 92 -39.78 9.20 20.84
C ALA A 92 -38.53 8.36 20.52
N MET A 93 -38.33 7.23 21.21
CA MET A 93 -37.25 6.28 20.88
C MET A 93 -37.52 5.46 19.63
N LEU A 94 -38.76 5.47 19.12
CA LEU A 94 -39.19 4.75 17.92
C LEU A 94 -39.26 5.64 16.66
N ALA A 95 -38.81 6.90 16.73
CA ALA A 95 -38.73 7.81 15.59
C ALA A 95 -37.33 7.81 14.95
N GLY A 96 -37.24 7.87 13.61
CA GLY A 96 -35.98 7.72 12.85
C GLY A 96 -34.91 8.81 13.02
N ALA A 97 -35.17 9.88 13.77
CA ALA A 97 -34.19 10.92 14.09
C ALA A 97 -33.73 10.79 15.56
N LEU A 98 -32.41 10.70 15.77
CA LEU A 98 -31.84 10.53 17.11
C LEU A 98 -31.90 11.86 17.87
N THR A 99 -32.79 11.94 18.87
CA THR A 99 -32.86 13.08 19.79
C THR A 99 -32.19 12.70 21.11
N ILE A 100 -31.13 13.42 21.46
CA ILE A 100 -30.40 13.32 22.73
C ILE A 100 -30.69 14.59 23.53
N ASP A 101 -30.90 14.44 24.84
CA ASP A 101 -31.10 15.59 25.73
C ASP A 101 -29.92 16.58 25.60
N PRO A 102 -30.16 17.88 25.33
CA PRO A 102 -29.11 18.88 25.18
C PRO A 102 -28.13 18.95 26.36
N LEU A 103 -28.59 18.67 27.59
CA LEU A 103 -27.74 18.61 28.78
C LEU A 103 -26.80 17.41 28.73
N VAL A 104 -27.27 16.26 28.23
CA VAL A 104 -26.44 15.07 28.02
C VAL A 104 -25.39 15.36 26.95
N THR A 105 -25.81 15.92 25.81
CA THR A 105 -24.91 16.34 24.71
C THR A 105 -23.81 17.29 25.20
N GLN A 106 -24.15 18.25 26.07
CA GLN A 106 -23.19 19.17 26.67
C GLN A 106 -22.22 18.46 27.65
N ASN A 107 -22.73 17.54 28.47
CA ASN A 107 -21.91 16.79 29.44
C ASN A 107 -20.92 15.83 28.77
N ILE A 108 -21.28 15.23 27.63
CA ILE A 108 -20.38 14.37 26.86
C ILE A 108 -19.42 15.16 25.94
N GLY A 109 -19.52 16.49 25.93
CA GLY A 109 -18.58 17.38 25.24
C GLY A 109 -18.68 17.32 23.71
N VAL A 110 -19.88 17.11 23.16
CA VAL A 110 -20.06 17.06 21.70
C VAL A 110 -19.65 18.39 21.07
N ARG A 111 -18.79 18.30 20.05
CA ARG A 111 -18.33 19.43 19.25
C ARG A 111 -18.73 19.20 17.81
N THR A 112 -19.07 20.29 17.12
CA THR A 112 -19.40 20.27 15.70
C THR A 112 -18.45 21.16 14.92
N ALA A 113 -18.20 20.80 13.66
CA ALA A 113 -17.56 21.64 12.66
C ALA A 113 -18.51 21.88 11.49
N VAL A 114 -18.33 22.98 10.77
CA VAL A 114 -19.11 23.25 9.56
C VAL A 114 -18.41 22.60 8.37
N ALA A 115 -19.16 21.93 7.51
CA ALA A 115 -18.67 21.42 6.23
C ALA A 115 -18.37 22.59 5.29
N GLU A 116 -17.11 22.72 4.84
CA GLU A 116 -16.68 23.85 4.02
C GLU A 116 -16.54 23.44 2.55
N SER A 117 -16.85 24.35 1.63
CA SER A 117 -16.53 24.15 0.22
C SER A 117 -15.11 24.65 -0.06
N GLY A 118 -14.22 23.76 -0.53
CA GLY A 118 -12.83 24.12 -0.78
C GLY A 118 -12.13 23.18 -1.75
N LYS A 119 -10.95 23.59 -2.23
CA LYS A 119 -10.05 22.71 -2.99
C LYS A 119 -9.22 21.89 -2.03
N LEU A 120 -9.09 20.60 -2.33
CA LEU A 120 -8.27 19.70 -1.53
C LEU A 120 -6.80 19.86 -1.93
N SER A 121 -5.94 20.23 -0.99
CA SER A 121 -4.49 20.12 -1.16
C SER A 121 -3.98 18.88 -0.45
N HIS A 122 -3.28 18.00 -1.16
CA HIS A 122 -2.62 16.82 -0.60
C HIS A 122 -1.12 16.86 -0.90
N ARG A 123 -0.31 16.15 -0.10
CA ARG A 123 1.16 16.14 -0.26
C ARG A 123 1.57 14.92 -1.06
N LEU A 124 2.16 15.15 -2.23
CA LEU A 124 2.80 14.11 -3.03
C LEU A 124 4.26 13.98 -2.61
N SER A 125 4.63 12.79 -2.14
CA SER A 125 6.01 12.47 -1.75
C SER A 125 6.68 11.66 -2.86
N LEU A 126 7.72 12.22 -3.44
CA LEU A 126 8.55 11.58 -4.47
C LEU A 126 9.96 11.29 -3.93
N PHE A 127 10.65 10.36 -4.57
CA PHE A 127 12.07 10.11 -4.32
C PHE A 127 12.89 10.79 -5.40
N GLY A 128 13.96 11.49 -5.00
CA GLY A 128 14.80 12.22 -5.94
C GLY A 128 16.29 12.14 -5.65
N GLU A 129 17.08 12.22 -6.72
CA GLU A 129 18.54 12.29 -6.71
C GLU A 129 19.02 13.71 -7.05
N VAL A 130 19.95 14.24 -6.27
CA VAL A 130 20.62 15.50 -6.57
C VAL A 130 21.51 15.30 -7.80
N ALA A 131 21.19 16.00 -8.87
CA ALA A 131 21.92 16.02 -10.12
C ALA A 131 22.57 17.39 -10.35
N VAL A 132 23.55 17.38 -11.24
CA VAL A 132 24.21 18.61 -11.67
C VAL A 132 23.28 19.42 -12.58
N ASP A 133 23.20 20.73 -12.37
CA ASP A 133 22.63 21.63 -13.37
C ASP A 133 23.57 21.70 -14.59
N GLU A 134 23.11 21.18 -15.73
CA GLU A 134 23.93 21.15 -16.94
C GLU A 134 24.10 22.54 -17.57
N ARG A 135 23.22 23.49 -17.26
CA ARG A 135 23.27 24.87 -17.75
C ARG A 135 24.40 25.67 -17.10
N THR A 136 24.84 25.25 -15.92
CA THR A 136 25.90 25.89 -15.14
C THR A 136 27.28 25.24 -15.36
N ARG A 137 27.39 24.38 -16.37
CA ARG A 137 28.65 23.76 -16.79
C ARG A 137 29.38 24.66 -17.79
N HIS A 138 30.61 25.02 -17.46
CA HIS A 138 31.45 25.86 -18.30
C HIS A 138 32.68 25.09 -18.79
N ARG A 139 32.85 24.99 -20.11
CA ARG A 139 34.07 24.44 -20.72
C ARG A 139 35.00 25.58 -21.10
N VAL A 140 36.23 25.52 -20.60
CA VAL A 140 37.27 26.50 -20.94
C VAL A 140 38.00 25.98 -22.16
N VAL A 141 37.61 26.47 -23.35
CA VAL A 141 38.15 26.04 -24.64
C VAL A 141 39.16 27.06 -25.15
N LEU A 142 40.28 26.57 -25.69
CA LEU A 142 41.33 27.39 -26.25
C LEU A 142 41.01 27.81 -27.68
N ARG A 143 41.26 29.09 -28.00
CA ARG A 143 40.97 29.68 -29.32
C ARG A 143 42.22 29.83 -30.18
N THR A 144 43.36 29.36 -29.69
CA THR A 144 44.67 29.46 -30.33
C THR A 144 45.48 28.19 -30.10
N ASP A 145 46.48 27.96 -30.95
CA ASP A 145 47.47 26.90 -30.77
C ASP A 145 48.60 27.39 -29.85
N GLY A 146 49.18 26.50 -29.05
CA GLY A 146 50.26 26.89 -28.14
C GLY A 146 50.75 25.80 -27.19
N TYR A 147 51.37 26.25 -26.11
CA TYR A 147 51.85 25.42 -25.01
C TYR A 147 51.33 25.98 -23.69
N VAL A 148 50.94 25.09 -22.78
CA VAL A 148 50.56 25.46 -21.41
C VAL A 148 51.86 25.64 -20.62
N GLU A 149 52.29 26.87 -20.38
CA GLU A 149 53.52 27.14 -19.61
C GLU A 149 53.30 26.89 -18.12
N ARG A 150 52.16 27.38 -17.62
CA ARG A 150 51.80 27.24 -16.22
C ARG A 150 50.31 26.96 -16.08
N LEU A 151 49.98 25.96 -15.29
CA LEU A 151 48.60 25.63 -14.94
C LEU A 151 48.41 25.96 -13.46
N GLN A 152 47.58 26.95 -13.16
CA GLN A 152 47.26 27.28 -11.77
C GLN A 152 46.17 26.35 -11.23
N ALA A 153 45.16 26.04 -12.01
CA ALA A 153 44.11 25.09 -11.65
C ALA A 153 44.56 23.65 -11.94
N ASP A 154 45.42 23.12 -11.07
CA ASP A 154 46.21 21.90 -11.28
C ASP A 154 45.59 20.61 -10.71
N PHE A 155 44.49 20.69 -9.97
CA PHE A 155 43.76 19.52 -9.45
C PHE A 155 42.24 19.66 -9.54
N THR A 156 41.54 18.52 -9.59
CA THR A 156 40.08 18.44 -9.62
C THR A 156 39.46 18.80 -8.26
N ALA A 157 38.21 19.26 -8.27
CA ALA A 157 37.47 19.79 -7.11
C ALA A 157 38.04 21.07 -6.48
N ARG A 158 39.04 21.71 -7.10
CA ARG A 158 39.51 23.05 -6.70
C ARG A 158 38.41 24.09 -6.94
N PRO A 159 38.07 24.93 -5.95
CA PRO A 159 37.19 26.08 -6.18
C PRO A 159 37.92 27.17 -6.97
N VAL A 160 37.20 27.79 -7.91
CA VAL A 160 37.69 28.89 -8.75
C VAL A 160 36.66 30.03 -8.75
N ARG A 161 37.14 31.27 -8.78
CA ARG A 161 36.29 32.45 -8.92
C ARG A 161 36.28 32.98 -10.35
N ARG A 162 35.19 33.59 -10.77
CA ARG A 162 35.10 34.29 -12.06
C ARG A 162 36.24 35.31 -12.19
N GLY A 163 36.97 35.25 -13.30
CA GLY A 163 38.14 36.09 -13.57
C GLY A 163 39.46 35.58 -12.95
N GLU A 164 39.44 34.56 -12.10
CA GLU A 164 40.67 33.93 -11.59
C GLU A 164 41.49 33.36 -12.74
N MET A 165 42.81 33.50 -12.66
CA MET A 165 43.72 32.95 -13.66
C MET A 165 43.81 31.42 -13.52
N LEU A 166 43.44 30.71 -14.57
CA LEU A 166 43.46 29.25 -14.63
C LEU A 166 44.79 28.72 -15.16
N ALA A 167 45.31 29.35 -16.21
CA ALA A 167 46.54 28.95 -16.89
C ALA A 167 47.21 30.12 -17.59
N GLU A 168 48.51 29.98 -17.87
CA GLU A 168 49.29 30.85 -18.74
C GLU A 168 49.66 30.07 -20.01
N ILE A 169 49.33 30.65 -21.15
CA ILE A 169 49.52 30.01 -22.45
C ILE A 169 50.55 30.78 -23.25
N HIS A 170 51.54 30.06 -23.78
CA HIS A 170 52.44 30.57 -24.81
C HIS A 170 51.87 30.23 -26.19
N SER A 171 51.55 31.24 -27.00
CA SER A 171 51.03 31.04 -28.35
C SER A 171 51.74 31.97 -29.35
N PRO A 172 52.54 31.42 -30.28
CA PRO A 172 53.23 32.21 -31.30
C PRO A 172 52.27 33.06 -32.15
N GLU A 173 51.05 32.56 -32.44
CA GLU A 173 50.02 33.29 -33.19
C GLU A 173 49.56 34.54 -32.42
N VAL A 174 49.32 34.41 -31.12
CA VAL A 174 48.93 35.53 -30.25
C VAL A 174 50.04 36.56 -30.14
N LEU A 175 51.29 36.13 -29.95
CA LEU A 175 52.44 37.03 -29.84
C LEU A 175 52.65 37.85 -31.13
N ALA A 176 52.52 37.20 -32.29
CA ALA A 176 52.59 37.88 -33.58
C ALA A 176 51.46 38.92 -33.73
N ALA A 177 50.23 38.57 -33.32
CA ALA A 177 49.09 39.49 -33.36
C ALA A 177 49.27 40.69 -32.41
N LEU A 178 49.76 40.45 -31.18
CA LEU A 178 50.06 41.51 -30.21
C LEU A 178 51.14 42.46 -30.74
N GLY A 179 52.18 41.94 -31.39
CA GLY A 179 53.24 42.75 -31.99
C GLY A 179 52.73 43.63 -33.14
N GLU A 180 51.90 43.08 -34.03
CA GLU A 180 51.25 43.85 -35.11
C GLU A 180 50.37 44.96 -34.54
N TRP A 181 49.52 44.63 -33.55
CA TRP A 181 48.66 45.61 -32.90
C TRP A 181 49.45 46.70 -32.17
N LEU A 182 50.49 46.37 -31.42
CA LEU A 182 51.32 47.34 -30.69
C LEU A 182 52.03 48.32 -31.64
N ALA A 183 52.50 47.84 -32.80
CA ALA A 183 53.09 48.71 -33.83
C ALA A 183 52.06 49.69 -34.42
N LEU A 184 50.83 49.22 -34.67
CA LEU A 184 49.72 50.06 -35.12
C LEU A 184 49.27 51.04 -34.03
N GLN A 185 49.26 50.61 -32.76
CA GLN A 185 48.89 51.43 -31.62
C GLN A 185 49.87 52.59 -31.41
N ARG A 186 51.17 52.38 -31.67
CA ARG A 186 52.20 53.44 -31.58
C ARG A 186 52.15 54.43 -32.74
N SER A 187 51.75 53.99 -33.94
CA SER A 187 51.78 54.80 -35.15
C SER A 187 50.45 55.48 -35.46
N SER A 188 49.32 54.81 -35.24
CA SER A 188 47.97 55.29 -35.57
C SER A 188 46.89 54.62 -34.70
N PRO A 189 46.72 55.06 -33.44
CA PRO A 189 45.81 54.46 -32.46
C PRO A 189 44.36 54.33 -32.94
N ASP A 190 43.83 55.36 -33.61
CA ASP A 190 42.41 55.43 -34.01
C ASP A 190 42.12 54.81 -35.40
N SER A 191 43.16 54.24 -36.02
CA SER A 191 43.03 53.63 -37.35
C SER A 191 42.03 52.47 -37.35
N SER A 192 41.39 52.25 -38.50
CA SER A 192 40.56 51.07 -38.70
C SER A 192 41.40 49.78 -38.60
N GLN A 193 42.70 49.84 -38.95
CA GLN A 193 43.62 48.71 -38.81
C GLN A 193 43.90 48.37 -37.34
N ALA A 194 44.20 49.36 -36.48
CA ALA A 194 44.43 49.11 -35.05
C ALA A 194 43.21 48.48 -34.38
N ARG A 195 42.00 49.00 -34.69
CA ARG A 195 40.73 48.41 -34.22
C ARG A 195 40.49 46.99 -34.75
N ALA A 196 40.86 46.71 -36.00
CA ALA A 196 40.74 45.37 -36.57
C ALA A 196 41.72 44.38 -35.91
N ALA A 197 42.96 44.81 -35.64
CA ALA A 197 43.96 44.01 -34.94
C ALA A 197 43.55 43.70 -33.49
N ALA A 198 43.03 44.68 -32.75
CA ALA A 198 42.48 44.46 -31.41
C ALA A 198 41.33 43.44 -31.41
N ARG A 199 40.40 43.55 -32.38
CA ARG A 199 39.31 42.57 -32.55
C ARG A 199 39.84 41.16 -32.86
N ARG A 200 40.88 41.04 -33.70
CA ARG A 200 41.53 39.76 -33.99
C ARG A 200 42.10 39.12 -32.72
N ILE A 201 42.77 39.89 -31.88
CA ILE A 201 43.34 39.43 -30.60
C ILE A 201 42.23 38.98 -29.64
N ALA A 202 41.13 39.73 -29.53
CA ALA A 202 39.97 39.32 -28.73
C ALA A 202 39.34 38.00 -29.23
N LEU A 203 39.31 37.78 -30.56
CA LEU A 203 38.83 36.52 -31.15
C LEU A 203 39.74 35.32 -30.84
N LEU A 204 41.03 35.56 -30.56
CA LEU A 204 41.98 34.55 -30.08
C LEU A 204 41.86 34.28 -28.57
N GLY A 205 40.93 34.94 -27.88
CA GLY A 205 40.63 34.69 -26.46
C GLY A 205 41.60 35.38 -25.49
N VAL A 206 42.36 36.36 -25.96
CA VAL A 206 43.25 37.17 -25.12
C VAL A 206 42.42 38.22 -24.37
N PRO A 207 42.56 38.35 -23.04
CA PRO A 207 41.85 39.37 -22.26
C PRO A 207 42.23 40.79 -22.65
N GLU A 208 41.28 41.73 -22.53
CA GLU A 208 41.50 43.16 -22.79
C GLU A 208 42.57 43.76 -21.87
N GLU A 209 42.64 43.28 -20.63
CA GLU A 209 43.68 43.62 -19.65
C GLU A 209 45.09 43.40 -20.20
N THR A 210 45.32 42.30 -20.93
CA THR A 210 46.62 41.99 -21.54
C THR A 210 46.96 42.97 -22.67
N LEU A 211 45.96 43.46 -23.41
CA LEU A 211 46.16 44.53 -24.40
C LEU A 211 46.55 45.84 -23.70
N GLU A 212 45.83 46.23 -22.65
CA GLU A 212 46.10 47.45 -21.88
C GLU A 212 47.50 47.44 -21.23
N GLU A 213 47.87 46.30 -20.63
CA GLU A 213 49.20 46.07 -20.06
C GLU A 213 50.29 46.17 -21.13
N THR A 214 50.09 45.54 -22.29
CA THR A 214 51.03 45.59 -23.43
C THR A 214 51.17 47.02 -23.99
N ALA A 215 50.08 47.78 -24.05
CA ALA A 215 50.13 49.18 -24.48
C ALA A 215 50.88 50.07 -23.49
N THR A 216 50.69 49.83 -22.19
CA THR A 216 51.30 50.62 -21.11
C THR A 216 52.79 50.29 -20.94
N SER A 217 53.14 48.99 -20.93
CA SER A 217 54.53 48.53 -20.79
C SER A 217 55.34 48.76 -22.07
N GLY A 218 54.70 48.68 -23.23
CA GLY A 218 55.37 48.69 -24.53
C GLY A 218 56.14 47.42 -24.86
N GLU A 219 55.96 46.36 -24.07
CA GLU A 219 56.60 45.06 -24.24
C GLU A 219 55.55 43.97 -24.51
N ILE A 220 55.86 43.05 -25.42
CA ILE A 220 54.98 41.91 -25.73
C ILE A 220 55.22 40.83 -24.67
N PRO A 221 54.19 40.41 -23.92
CA PRO A 221 54.36 39.39 -22.88
C PRO A 221 54.69 38.02 -23.50
N TRP A 222 55.46 37.18 -22.81
CA TRP A 222 55.79 35.82 -23.31
C TRP A 222 54.59 34.86 -23.32
N THR A 223 53.66 35.05 -22.40
CA THR A 223 52.43 34.27 -22.23
C THR A 223 51.23 35.19 -22.09
N PHE A 224 50.03 34.65 -22.25
CA PHE A 224 48.80 35.35 -21.90
C PHE A 224 47.95 34.51 -20.93
N PRO A 225 47.17 35.15 -20.04
CA PRO A 225 46.38 34.45 -19.05
C PRO A 225 45.05 33.94 -19.65
N VAL A 226 44.70 32.71 -19.31
CA VAL A 226 43.35 32.15 -19.50
C VAL A 226 42.61 32.24 -18.16
N ARG A 227 41.46 32.92 -18.14
CA ARG A 227 40.68 33.19 -16.92
C ARG A 227 39.40 32.36 -16.83
N ALA A 228 38.91 32.17 -15.61
CA ALA A 228 37.66 31.47 -15.34
C ALA A 228 36.45 32.29 -15.81
N PRO A 229 35.55 31.73 -16.65
CA PRO A 229 34.35 32.43 -17.11
C PRO A 229 33.27 32.58 -16.04
N ALA A 230 33.28 31.75 -15.00
CA ALA A 230 32.28 31.71 -13.93
C ALA A 230 32.91 31.21 -12.62
N ASP A 231 32.22 31.46 -11.51
CA ASP A 231 32.52 30.84 -10.22
C ASP A 231 32.17 29.35 -10.27
N GLY A 232 32.90 28.51 -9.52
CA GLY A 232 32.57 27.09 -9.43
C GLY A 232 33.72 26.22 -8.94
N ILE A 233 33.66 24.93 -9.27
CA ILE A 233 34.70 23.95 -8.96
C ILE A 233 35.24 23.32 -10.25
N VAL A 234 36.53 23.00 -10.29
CA VAL A 234 37.14 22.27 -11.40
C VAL A 234 36.60 20.83 -11.40
N ARG A 235 35.79 20.47 -12.39
CA ARG A 235 35.25 19.11 -12.54
C ARG A 235 36.29 18.17 -13.14
N ARG A 236 36.89 18.60 -14.26
CA ARG A 236 37.81 17.79 -15.05
C ARG A 236 38.93 18.65 -15.55
N LEU A 237 40.13 18.11 -15.50
CA LEU A 237 41.32 18.68 -16.09
C LEU A 237 41.69 17.85 -17.32
N GLU A 238 41.81 18.48 -18.49
CA GLU A 238 42.08 17.79 -19.76
C GLU A 238 43.48 18.13 -20.30
N THR A 239 44.28 18.90 -19.55
CA THR A 239 45.65 19.26 -19.89
C THR A 239 46.55 19.29 -18.66
N VAL A 240 47.86 19.43 -18.88
CA VAL A 240 48.87 19.57 -17.83
C VAL A 240 49.88 20.65 -18.22
N ALA A 241 50.60 21.19 -17.24
CA ALA A 241 51.70 22.11 -17.53
C ALA A 241 52.76 21.43 -18.44
N GLY A 242 53.28 22.18 -19.41
CA GLY A 242 54.17 21.72 -20.46
C GLY A 242 53.49 21.07 -21.67
N ALA A 243 52.17 20.82 -21.62
CA ALA A 243 51.47 20.20 -22.73
C ALA A 243 51.32 21.15 -23.93
N ARG A 244 51.44 20.59 -25.14
CA ARG A 244 51.02 21.26 -26.37
C ARG A 244 49.50 21.21 -26.48
N ILE A 245 48.91 22.32 -26.88
CA ILE A 245 47.47 22.50 -27.06
C ILE A 245 47.19 23.06 -28.46
N ASN A 246 46.04 22.68 -29.01
CA ASN A 246 45.54 23.17 -30.28
C ASN A 246 44.25 23.96 -30.08
N ARG A 247 43.90 24.78 -31.06
CA ARG A 247 42.63 25.49 -31.12
C ARG A 247 41.47 24.48 -31.10
N GLY A 248 40.54 24.70 -30.17
CA GLY A 248 39.40 23.82 -29.93
C GLY A 248 39.61 22.83 -28.80
N ASP A 249 40.85 22.65 -28.31
CA ASP A 249 41.12 21.81 -27.15
C ASP A 249 40.49 22.42 -25.89
N THR A 250 39.93 21.56 -25.04
CA THR A 250 39.39 21.95 -23.73
C THR A 250 40.52 21.89 -22.71
N LEU A 251 40.72 22.98 -21.97
CA LEU A 251 41.73 23.06 -20.92
C LEU A 251 41.21 22.39 -19.64
N LEU A 252 40.04 22.81 -19.20
CA LEU A 252 39.33 22.25 -18.05
C LEU A 252 37.82 22.50 -18.13
N GLU A 253 37.07 21.76 -17.33
CA GLU A 253 35.64 21.99 -17.09
C GLU A 253 35.43 22.56 -15.69
N ILE A 254 34.68 23.67 -15.61
CA ILE A 254 34.21 24.27 -14.36
C ILE A 254 32.74 23.89 -14.19
N LEU A 255 32.38 23.53 -12.98
CA LEU A 255 30.99 23.35 -12.58
C LEU A 255 30.61 24.33 -11.47
N ASP A 256 29.58 25.14 -11.73
CA ASP A 256 28.92 25.90 -10.67
C ASP A 256 27.84 25.04 -10.00
N LEU A 257 27.95 24.91 -8.66
CA LEU A 257 27.06 24.15 -7.80
C LEU A 257 26.18 25.05 -6.91
N SER A 258 26.17 26.37 -7.14
CA SER A 258 25.31 27.33 -6.44
C SER A 258 23.82 27.01 -6.60
N ARG A 259 23.47 26.33 -7.68
CA ARG A 259 22.15 25.75 -7.96
C ARG A 259 22.35 24.31 -8.44
N VAL A 260 21.46 23.43 -7.99
CA VAL A 260 21.47 22.02 -8.37
C VAL A 260 20.10 21.59 -8.84
N TRP A 261 20.07 20.50 -9.60
CA TRP A 261 18.83 19.82 -9.93
C TRP A 261 18.58 18.70 -8.94
N VAL A 262 17.31 18.38 -8.74
CA VAL A 262 16.89 17.11 -8.18
C VAL A 262 16.01 16.43 -9.21
N LEU A 263 16.42 15.24 -9.63
CA LEU A 263 15.66 14.41 -10.55
C LEU A 263 14.80 13.47 -9.71
N ALA A 264 13.49 13.75 -9.67
CA ALA A 264 12.52 12.96 -8.95
C ALA A 264 11.80 11.99 -9.89
N SER A 265 11.57 10.78 -9.40
CA SER A 265 10.77 9.77 -10.09
C SER A 265 9.34 9.75 -9.54
N THR A 266 8.37 9.66 -10.44
CA THR A 266 6.93 9.63 -10.12
C THR A 266 6.22 8.59 -10.98
N LEU A 267 5.07 8.09 -10.57
CA LEU A 267 4.29 7.13 -11.38
C LEU A 267 3.52 7.86 -12.49
N GLY A 268 3.25 7.20 -13.62
CA GLY A 268 2.53 7.81 -14.76
C GLY A 268 1.26 8.58 -14.36
N ARG A 269 0.39 7.99 -13.51
CA ARG A 269 -0.86 8.63 -13.02
C ARG A 269 -0.65 9.90 -12.17
N GLN A 270 0.55 10.09 -11.64
CA GLN A 270 0.91 11.21 -10.77
C GLN A 270 1.62 12.32 -11.56
N VAL A 271 2.16 12.03 -12.75
CA VAL A 271 2.79 13.03 -13.62
C VAL A 271 1.80 14.12 -13.99
N ASP A 272 0.57 13.72 -14.35
CA ASP A 272 -0.49 14.65 -14.80
C ASP A 272 -0.97 15.63 -13.71
N GLN A 273 -0.56 15.41 -12.46
CA GLN A 273 -0.90 16.28 -11.33
C GLN A 273 0.21 17.30 -11.02
N ILE A 274 1.37 17.17 -11.66
CA ILE A 274 2.55 17.99 -11.40
C ILE A 274 2.72 19.00 -12.55
N ASP A 275 2.65 20.28 -12.19
CA ASP A 275 2.84 21.39 -13.11
C ASP A 275 4.20 22.06 -12.92
N ALA A 276 4.75 22.60 -14.02
CA ALA A 276 5.96 23.41 -13.96
C ALA A 276 5.72 24.68 -13.13
N GLY A 277 6.70 25.05 -12.30
CA GLY A 277 6.63 26.19 -11.39
C GLY A 277 6.03 25.90 -10.02
N GLN A 278 5.50 24.69 -9.77
CA GLN A 278 5.04 24.29 -8.44
C GLN A 278 6.18 24.32 -7.41
N GLU A 279 5.86 24.75 -6.18
CA GLU A 279 6.80 24.75 -5.07
C GLU A 279 7.09 23.34 -4.57
N ALA A 280 8.35 23.07 -4.23
CA ALA A 280 8.81 21.77 -3.77
C ALA A 280 9.74 21.91 -2.57
N VAL A 281 9.62 20.97 -1.64
CA VAL A 281 10.51 20.87 -0.47
C VAL A 281 11.33 19.59 -0.56
N PHE A 282 12.64 19.70 -0.56
CA PHE A 282 13.56 18.56 -0.57
C PHE A 282 14.16 18.31 0.81
N ARG A 283 14.14 17.05 1.23
CA ARG A 283 14.67 16.58 2.51
C ARG A 283 15.68 15.46 2.27
N LEU A 284 16.90 15.64 2.75
CA LEU A 284 17.96 14.64 2.61
C LEU A 284 17.72 13.44 3.55
N SER A 285 17.81 12.22 3.02
CA SER A 285 17.58 11.00 3.81
C SER A 285 18.63 10.78 4.90
N HIS A 286 19.86 11.26 4.68
CA HIS A 286 21.01 11.06 5.58
C HIS A 286 21.18 12.18 6.62
N ARG A 287 20.39 13.26 6.55
CA ARG A 287 20.42 14.39 7.50
C ARG A 287 19.00 14.89 7.78
N PRO A 288 18.24 14.19 8.65
CA PRO A 288 16.91 14.63 9.05
C PRO A 288 17.01 15.97 9.80
N GLY A 289 16.25 16.98 9.35
CA GLY A 289 16.13 18.29 10.01
C GLY A 289 16.40 19.50 9.12
N ARG A 290 17.08 19.33 7.98
CA ARG A 290 17.31 20.42 7.02
C ARG A 290 16.45 20.26 5.77
N THR A 291 15.72 21.32 5.44
CA THR A 291 14.83 21.39 4.28
C THR A 291 15.39 22.38 3.27
N TYR A 292 15.33 22.00 1.99
CA TYR A 292 15.68 22.88 0.87
C TYR A 292 14.40 23.22 0.12
N GLN A 293 14.18 24.51 -0.14
CA GLN A 293 13.04 24.97 -0.92
C GLN A 293 13.47 25.15 -2.37
N GLY A 294 12.61 24.74 -3.29
CA GLY A 294 12.85 24.78 -4.71
C GLY A 294 11.53 24.75 -5.47
N SER A 295 11.63 24.56 -6.78
CA SER A 295 10.45 24.48 -7.64
C SER A 295 10.64 23.47 -8.76
N VAL A 296 9.53 23.02 -9.34
CA VAL A 296 9.52 22.17 -10.53
C VAL A 296 10.00 22.99 -11.73
N ASP A 297 11.19 22.68 -12.26
CA ASP A 297 11.76 23.33 -13.45
C ASP A 297 11.17 22.73 -14.73
N PHE A 298 11.05 21.40 -14.78
CA PHE A 298 10.60 20.72 -15.99
C PHE A 298 10.03 19.33 -15.71
N VAL A 299 8.88 19.02 -16.32
CA VAL A 299 8.27 17.69 -16.30
C VAL A 299 8.57 17.01 -17.63
N PHE A 300 9.21 15.84 -17.60
CA PHE A 300 9.56 15.14 -18.84
C PHE A 300 8.31 14.51 -19.47
N PRO A 301 8.12 14.63 -20.80
CA PRO A 301 6.97 14.04 -21.49
C PRO A 301 7.09 12.52 -21.68
N GLU A 302 8.27 11.95 -21.41
CA GLU A 302 8.57 10.54 -21.58
C GLU A 302 8.37 9.77 -20.27
N ILE A 303 7.66 8.65 -20.35
CA ILE A 303 7.56 7.64 -19.29
C ILE A 303 8.49 6.49 -19.63
N ASP A 304 9.29 6.05 -18.67
CA ASP A 304 10.15 4.89 -18.85
C ASP A 304 9.28 3.61 -19.01
N PRO A 305 9.39 2.87 -20.12
CA PRO A 305 8.52 1.72 -20.40
C PRO A 305 8.82 0.50 -19.49
N LEU A 306 10.02 0.41 -18.92
CA LEU A 306 10.42 -0.68 -18.03
C LEU A 306 9.91 -0.43 -16.61
N THR A 307 10.12 0.78 -16.08
CA THR A 307 9.74 1.11 -14.69
C THR A 307 8.34 1.71 -14.58
N ARG A 308 7.74 2.15 -15.69
CA ARG A 308 6.48 2.92 -15.76
C ARG A 308 6.52 4.21 -14.94
N GLN A 309 7.72 4.78 -14.76
CA GLN A 309 7.94 6.02 -14.03
C GLN A 309 8.17 7.19 -14.98
N GLY A 310 7.54 8.31 -14.67
CA GLY A 310 7.88 9.62 -15.24
C GLY A 310 9.00 10.27 -14.43
N ARG A 311 9.71 11.19 -15.08
CA ARG A 311 10.78 11.98 -14.46
C ARG A 311 10.36 13.43 -14.33
N VAL A 312 10.65 14.02 -13.18
CA VAL A 312 10.43 15.44 -12.90
C VAL A 312 11.77 16.05 -12.49
N ARG A 313 12.15 17.14 -13.13
CA ARG A 313 13.33 17.92 -12.77
C ARG A 313 12.91 19.10 -11.91
N LEU A 314 13.47 19.16 -10.72
CA LEU A 314 13.28 20.25 -9.78
C LEU A 314 14.59 21.04 -9.62
N SER A 315 14.49 22.33 -9.36
CA SER A 315 15.64 23.21 -9.15
C SER A 315 15.67 23.74 -7.73
N PHE A 316 16.85 23.67 -7.10
CA PHE A 316 17.09 24.08 -5.72
C PHE A 316 18.32 24.98 -5.65
N ASP A 317 18.22 26.07 -4.90
CA ASP A 317 19.37 26.89 -4.55
C ASP A 317 20.22 26.15 -3.49
N ASN A 318 21.55 26.25 -3.63
CA ASN A 318 22.53 25.53 -2.83
C ASN A 318 23.66 26.47 -2.33
N PRO A 319 23.33 27.59 -1.67
CA PRO A 319 24.32 28.59 -1.28
C PRO A 319 25.34 28.08 -0.25
N ASP A 320 24.97 27.06 0.53
CA ASP A 320 25.81 26.44 1.55
C ASP A 320 26.63 25.24 1.02
N GLY A 321 26.39 24.81 -0.23
CA GLY A 321 27.05 23.65 -0.82
C GLY A 321 26.66 22.30 -0.18
N GLY A 322 25.56 22.26 0.59
CA GLY A 322 25.09 21.06 1.28
C GLY A 322 24.49 20.01 0.34
N LEU A 323 23.91 20.45 -0.78
CA LEU A 323 23.37 19.58 -1.83
C LEU A 323 24.49 19.17 -2.79
N LYS A 324 25.15 18.05 -2.47
CA LYS A 324 26.17 17.45 -3.34
C LYS A 324 25.49 16.53 -4.38
N PRO A 325 25.91 16.57 -5.65
CA PRO A 325 25.44 15.63 -6.66
C PRO A 325 25.64 14.16 -6.24
N GLY A 326 24.67 13.29 -6.57
CA GLY A 326 24.62 11.88 -6.20
C GLY A 326 23.95 11.61 -4.84
N LEU A 327 23.52 12.64 -4.11
CA LEU A 327 22.75 12.46 -2.88
C LEU A 327 21.29 12.14 -3.17
N TYR A 328 20.67 11.32 -2.32
CA TYR A 328 19.25 10.98 -2.41
C TYR A 328 18.43 11.62 -1.28
N GLY A 329 17.17 11.90 -1.58
CA GLY A 329 16.24 12.46 -0.62
C GLY A 329 14.79 12.35 -1.07
N ARG A 330 13.92 12.85 -0.20
CA ARG A 330 12.48 12.94 -0.43
C ARG A 330 12.12 14.33 -0.93
N VAL A 331 11.37 14.39 -2.01
CA VAL A 331 10.75 15.62 -2.52
C VAL A 331 9.29 15.61 -2.10
N GLU A 332 8.84 16.69 -1.47
CA GLU A 332 7.45 16.91 -1.10
C GLU A 332 6.88 18.02 -1.98
N LEU A 333 5.82 17.71 -2.72
CA LEU A 333 5.06 18.62 -3.57
C LEU A 333 3.65 18.78 -2.99
N ALA A 334 3.12 19.99 -3.00
CA ALA A 334 1.71 20.24 -2.70
C ALA A 334 0.92 20.13 -4.01
N ILE A 335 -0.05 19.22 -4.04
CA ILE A 335 -0.94 19.02 -5.19
C ILE A 335 -2.31 19.55 -4.80
N GLU A 336 -2.78 20.56 -5.53
CA GLU A 336 -4.15 21.05 -5.40
C GLU A 336 -5.07 20.29 -6.35
N ALA A 337 -6.17 19.78 -5.82
CA ALA A 337 -7.23 19.21 -6.62
C ALA A 337 -7.85 20.30 -7.50
N PRO A 338 -8.17 19.99 -8.77
CA PRO A 338 -8.73 20.97 -9.70
C PRO A 338 -10.14 21.41 -9.29
N GLU A 339 -10.91 20.52 -8.65
CA GLU A 339 -12.32 20.73 -8.31
C GLU A 339 -12.50 21.19 -6.86
N THR A 340 -13.52 22.02 -6.66
CA THR A 340 -13.97 22.43 -5.32
C THR A 340 -14.95 21.39 -4.81
N ARG A 341 -14.71 20.87 -3.60
CA ARG A 341 -15.44 19.76 -2.99
C ARG A 341 -15.81 20.09 -1.56
N THR A 342 -16.73 19.33 -0.97
CA THR A 342 -17.07 19.47 0.44
C THR A 342 -15.94 18.89 1.29
N LEU A 343 -15.40 19.69 2.20
CA LEU A 343 -14.31 19.34 3.09
C LEU A 343 -14.83 19.34 4.53
N VAL A 344 -14.55 18.25 5.24
CA VAL A 344 -14.89 18.10 6.66
C VAL A 344 -13.66 17.66 7.46
N PRO A 345 -13.55 17.94 8.76
CA PRO A 345 -12.47 17.37 9.56
C PRO A 345 -12.49 15.84 9.50
N ARG A 346 -11.34 15.19 9.31
CA ARG A 346 -11.24 13.73 9.17
C ARG A 346 -11.86 12.97 10.35
N GLU A 347 -11.77 13.56 11.53
CA GLU A 347 -12.33 13.06 12.79
C GLU A 347 -13.87 13.01 12.83
N SER A 348 -14.57 13.73 11.94
CA SER A 348 -16.03 13.67 11.80
C SER A 348 -16.56 12.39 11.12
N ILE A 349 -15.66 11.58 10.57
CA ILE A 349 -15.99 10.36 9.82
C ILE A 349 -15.60 9.14 10.66
N LEU A 350 -16.61 8.35 11.05
CA LEU A 350 -16.45 7.06 11.68
C LEU A 350 -16.39 5.95 10.62
N ALA A 351 -15.24 5.29 10.52
CA ALA A 351 -15.08 4.10 9.69
C ALA A 351 -15.43 2.85 10.52
N THR A 352 -16.57 2.23 10.23
CA THR A 352 -16.98 0.95 10.84
C THR A 352 -16.90 -0.15 9.79
N GLY A 353 -15.75 -0.84 9.72
CA GLY A 353 -15.51 -1.88 8.71
C GLY A 353 -15.57 -1.30 7.30
N ASP A 354 -16.56 -1.73 6.52
CA ASP A 354 -16.74 -1.35 5.11
C ASP A 354 -17.60 -0.08 4.92
N ARG A 355 -18.14 0.49 6.00
CA ARG A 355 -19.02 1.67 5.96
C ARG A 355 -18.37 2.88 6.63
N GLN A 356 -18.59 4.04 6.05
CA GLN A 356 -18.18 5.32 6.59
C GLN A 356 -19.43 6.11 6.94
N VAL A 357 -19.53 6.55 8.20
CA VAL A 357 -20.70 7.26 8.71
C VAL A 357 -20.24 8.58 9.34
N SER A 358 -20.98 9.64 9.09
CA SER A 358 -20.85 10.91 9.80
C SER A 358 -22.19 11.28 10.43
N PHE A 359 -22.15 12.02 11.54
CA PHE A 359 -23.34 12.48 12.24
C PHE A 359 -23.56 13.96 11.98
N ILE A 360 -24.70 14.31 11.41
CA ILE A 360 -25.08 15.68 11.11
C ILE A 360 -25.93 16.20 12.27
N SER A 361 -25.55 17.34 12.82
CA SER A 361 -26.29 18.03 13.87
C SER A 361 -27.36 18.92 13.24
N LEU A 362 -28.63 18.62 13.53
CA LEU A 362 -29.79 19.38 13.07
C LEU A 362 -30.20 20.49 14.06
N GLY A 363 -29.46 20.66 15.16
CA GLY A 363 -29.81 21.54 16.27
C GLY A 363 -30.73 20.87 17.30
N ASP A 364 -30.92 21.51 18.45
CA ASP A 364 -31.79 21.05 19.55
C ASP A 364 -31.52 19.62 20.04
N GLY A 365 -30.26 19.17 20.02
CA GLY A 365 -29.89 17.80 20.42
C GLY A 365 -30.28 16.72 19.42
N ARG A 366 -30.70 17.09 18.20
CA ARG A 366 -31.03 16.15 17.12
C ARG A 366 -29.81 15.85 16.25
N PHE A 367 -29.58 14.57 16.02
CA PHE A 367 -28.49 14.04 15.21
C PHE A 367 -29.02 13.07 14.16
N GLU A 368 -28.49 13.16 12.96
CA GLU A 368 -28.83 12.28 11.85
C GLU A 368 -27.57 11.50 11.42
N PRO A 369 -27.55 10.16 11.53
CA PRO A 369 -26.48 9.35 10.95
C PRO A 369 -26.62 9.36 9.43
N ARG A 370 -25.52 9.68 8.73
CA ARG A 370 -25.47 9.66 7.27
C ARG A 370 -24.28 8.87 6.78
N GLU A 371 -24.53 7.94 5.86
CA GLU A 371 -23.45 7.25 5.15
C GLU A 371 -22.77 8.25 4.21
N VAL A 372 -21.44 8.24 4.24
CA VAL A 372 -20.61 9.17 3.46
C VAL A 372 -19.60 8.39 2.65
N VAL A 373 -19.23 8.93 1.48
CA VAL A 373 -18.12 8.42 0.69
C VAL A 373 -16.99 9.42 0.78
N MET A 374 -15.94 9.06 1.52
CA MET A 374 -14.74 9.87 1.64
C MET A 374 -13.82 9.70 0.42
N GLY A 375 -13.33 10.82 -0.10
CA GLY A 375 -12.29 10.88 -1.12
C GLY A 375 -10.89 10.96 -0.51
N ALA A 376 -10.06 11.86 -1.05
CA ALA A 376 -8.70 12.03 -0.56
C ALA A 376 -8.65 12.88 0.73
N GLU A 377 -7.58 12.67 1.51
CA GLU A 377 -7.32 13.44 2.74
C GLU A 377 -6.33 14.58 2.45
N SER A 378 -6.64 15.75 2.98
CA SER A 378 -5.82 16.96 2.89
C SER A 378 -4.65 16.90 3.84
N VAL A 379 -3.60 17.65 3.50
CA VAL A 379 -2.46 17.92 4.39
C VAL A 379 -2.87 18.46 5.75
N ASP A 380 -3.94 19.25 5.81
CA ASP A 380 -4.40 19.92 7.03
C ASP A 380 -5.36 19.06 7.88
N GLY A 381 -5.45 17.74 7.61
CA GLY A 381 -6.32 16.82 8.36
C GLY A 381 -7.81 16.92 8.03
N ARG A 382 -8.14 17.53 6.88
CA ARG A 382 -9.50 17.61 6.33
C ARG A 382 -9.72 16.50 5.30
N ALA A 383 -10.87 15.87 5.30
CA ALA A 383 -11.26 14.85 4.34
C ALA A 383 -12.19 15.42 3.28
N GLU A 384 -11.97 15.02 2.03
CA GLU A 384 -12.90 15.24 0.93
C GLU A 384 -14.13 14.34 1.06
N ILE A 385 -15.32 14.90 0.88
CA ILE A 385 -16.56 14.16 0.77
C ILE A 385 -16.99 14.13 -0.70
N LEU A 386 -17.06 12.92 -1.26
CA LEU A 386 -17.56 12.68 -2.61
C LEU A 386 -19.10 12.66 -2.60
N GLU A 387 -19.69 12.02 -1.59
CA GLU A 387 -21.13 11.89 -1.41
C GLU A 387 -21.52 11.89 0.08
N GLY A 388 -22.70 12.43 0.39
CA GLY A 388 -23.33 12.30 1.71
C GLY A 388 -23.34 13.57 2.59
N ILE A 389 -22.47 14.56 2.36
CA ILE A 389 -22.48 15.82 3.14
C ILE A 389 -22.47 17.02 2.20
N GLU A 390 -23.37 17.96 2.46
CA GLU A 390 -23.47 19.23 1.73
C GLU A 390 -22.69 20.35 2.45
N PRO A 391 -22.15 21.33 1.71
CA PRO A 391 -21.51 22.50 2.32
C PRO A 391 -22.47 23.27 3.23
N GLY A 392 -22.00 23.65 4.41
CA GLY A 392 -22.78 24.37 5.42
C GLY A 392 -23.45 23.48 6.46
N GLU A 393 -23.47 22.16 6.28
CA GLU A 393 -23.96 21.23 7.30
C GLU A 393 -23.01 21.16 8.51
N HIS A 394 -23.58 20.98 9.71
CA HIS A 394 -22.81 20.85 10.94
C HIS A 394 -22.51 19.37 11.23
N VAL A 395 -21.25 18.96 11.11
CA VAL A 395 -20.81 17.59 11.36
C VAL A 395 -20.24 17.44 12.76
N VAL A 396 -20.53 16.33 13.43
CA VAL A 396 -20.01 16.04 14.77
C VAL A 396 -18.55 15.59 14.68
N ILE A 397 -17.65 16.27 15.39
CA ILE A 397 -16.21 15.98 15.46
C ILE A 397 -15.78 15.38 16.81
N SER A 398 -16.64 15.43 17.82
CA SER A 398 -16.38 14.85 19.16
C SER A 398 -17.66 14.25 19.75
N GLY A 399 -17.53 13.12 20.48
CA GLY A 399 -18.66 12.38 21.04
C GLY A 399 -19.37 11.44 20.06
N GLN A 400 -18.88 11.31 18.82
CA GLN A 400 -19.49 10.54 17.74
C GLN A 400 -19.67 9.06 18.06
N PHE A 401 -18.76 8.45 18.84
CA PHE A 401 -18.88 7.04 19.24
C PHE A 401 -20.05 6.78 20.23
N LEU A 402 -20.28 7.73 21.15
CA LEU A 402 -21.39 7.62 22.10
C LEU A 402 -22.74 7.82 21.39
N ILE A 403 -22.78 8.75 20.43
CA ILE A 403 -23.95 8.99 19.57
C ILE A 403 -24.23 7.76 18.69
N ASP A 404 -23.20 7.14 18.10
CA ASP A 404 -23.33 5.89 17.32
C ASP A 404 -23.84 4.72 18.18
N SER A 405 -23.32 4.58 19.40
CA SER A 405 -23.76 3.54 20.33
C SER A 405 -25.25 3.67 20.68
N GLU A 406 -25.71 4.90 20.93
CA GLU A 406 -27.12 5.21 21.16
C GLU A 406 -27.98 4.97 19.90
N SER A 407 -27.49 5.35 18.72
CA SER A 407 -28.18 5.13 17.44
C SER A 407 -28.39 3.63 17.17
N ARG A 408 -27.36 2.80 17.36
CA ARG A 408 -27.44 1.35 17.16
C ARG A 408 -28.35 0.67 18.17
N LEU A 409 -28.34 1.14 19.42
CA LEU A 409 -29.25 0.63 20.45
C LEU A 409 -30.70 0.88 20.05
N ARG A 410 -31.04 2.10 19.60
CA ARG A 410 -32.40 2.42 19.12
C ARG A 410 -32.79 1.66 17.87
N GLU A 411 -31.89 1.51 16.89
CA GLU A 411 -32.15 0.71 15.69
C GLU A 411 -32.43 -0.77 16.03
N ALA A 412 -31.67 -1.34 16.97
CA ALA A 412 -31.92 -2.70 17.46
C ALA A 412 -33.27 -2.81 18.19
N LEU A 413 -33.63 -1.82 19.01
CA LEU A 413 -34.92 -1.76 19.69
C LEU A 413 -36.09 -1.68 18.69
N LEU A 414 -35.98 -0.85 17.66
CA LEU A 414 -36.96 -0.73 16.57
C LEU A 414 -37.17 -2.07 15.85
N LYS A 415 -36.08 -2.76 15.47
CA LYS A 415 -36.14 -4.08 14.82
C LYS A 415 -36.78 -5.16 15.70
N MET A 416 -36.64 -5.06 17.03
CA MET A 416 -37.29 -5.97 17.97
C MET A 416 -38.79 -5.68 18.15
N VAL A 417 -39.22 -4.41 17.97
CA VAL A 417 -40.63 -3.98 18.04
C VAL A 417 -41.40 -4.32 16.76
N GLU A 418 -40.79 -4.23 15.58
CA GLU A 418 -41.46 -4.41 14.28
C GLU A 418 -41.72 -5.87 13.87
N GLY A 419 -41.29 -6.86 14.68
CA GLY A 419 -41.79 -8.25 14.59
C GLY A 419 -41.83 -8.87 13.17
N THR A 420 -40.74 -8.85 12.41
CA THR A 420 -40.53 -9.73 11.23
C THR A 420 -39.03 -9.94 11.01
N PRO A 421 -38.56 -11.18 10.73
CA PRO A 421 -37.16 -11.42 10.37
C PRO A 421 -36.88 -10.77 9.01
N ALA A 422 -36.18 -9.64 9.02
CA ALA A 422 -35.63 -9.06 7.81
C ALA A 422 -34.50 -9.96 7.29
N ALA A 423 -34.82 -10.76 6.29
CA ALA A 423 -33.85 -11.31 5.35
C ALA A 423 -32.99 -10.16 4.81
N GLY A 424 -31.66 -10.29 4.89
CA GLY A 424 -30.73 -9.35 4.29
C GLY A 424 -29.75 -8.65 5.24
N GLN A 425 -29.42 -9.22 6.40
CA GLN A 425 -28.15 -8.91 7.05
C GLN A 425 -27.10 -9.93 6.59
N ARG A 426 -26.13 -9.46 5.79
CA ARG A 426 -24.83 -10.14 5.67
C ARG A 426 -24.17 -10.04 7.03
N VAL A 427 -24.48 -11.03 7.88
CA VAL A 427 -23.61 -11.43 8.97
C VAL A 427 -22.27 -11.76 8.30
N ARG A 428 -21.21 -11.05 8.68
CA ARG A 428 -19.84 -11.51 8.42
C ARG A 428 -19.79 -12.95 8.93
N ALA A 429 -19.60 -13.88 8.01
CA ALA A 429 -19.44 -15.28 8.36
C ALA A 429 -18.37 -15.35 9.47
N PRO A 430 -18.62 -16.09 10.57
CA PRO A 430 -17.56 -16.43 11.48
C PRO A 430 -16.45 -17.09 10.65
N GLU A 431 -15.20 -16.65 10.87
CA GLU A 431 -14.03 -17.32 10.35
C GLU A 431 -14.14 -18.79 10.75
N THR A 432 -14.21 -19.65 9.74
CA THR A 432 -14.58 -21.06 9.84
C THR A 432 -13.51 -21.83 10.60
N GLY A 433 -13.89 -22.34 11.78
CA GLY A 433 -13.32 -23.56 12.35
C GLY A 433 -13.76 -24.80 11.54
N PRO A 434 -13.17 -25.98 11.83
CA PRO A 434 -13.08 -27.09 10.87
C PRO A 434 -14.37 -27.89 10.71
N THR A 435 -14.63 -28.28 9.45
CA THR A 435 -15.33 -29.47 8.96
C THR A 435 -16.62 -29.89 9.70
N GLU A 436 -17.77 -29.37 9.27
CA GLU A 436 -19.10 -29.81 9.75
C GLU A 436 -19.79 -30.81 8.80
N ALA A 437 -19.21 -31.10 7.62
CA ALA A 437 -19.79 -32.04 6.67
C ALA A 437 -19.28 -33.48 6.92
N PRO A 438 -20.15 -34.51 6.89
CA PRO A 438 -19.72 -35.89 6.94
C PRO A 438 -18.84 -36.26 5.72
N PRO A 439 -17.98 -37.28 5.84
CA PRO A 439 -17.08 -37.69 4.76
C PRO A 439 -17.88 -38.06 3.50
N LEU A 440 -17.31 -37.74 2.34
CA LEU A 440 -17.92 -38.02 1.04
C LEU A 440 -17.93 -39.55 0.79
N PRO A 441 -18.95 -40.08 0.11
CA PRO A 441 -18.91 -41.45 -0.41
C PRO A 441 -17.72 -41.67 -1.36
N ASP A 442 -17.07 -42.83 -1.29
CA ASP A 442 -15.84 -43.17 -2.04
C ASP A 442 -15.90 -42.93 -3.56
N GLU A 443 -17.09 -43.04 -4.17
CA GLU A 443 -17.29 -42.76 -5.59
C GLU A 443 -17.19 -41.26 -5.89
N ILE A 444 -17.76 -40.44 -5.01
CA ILE A 444 -17.80 -38.98 -5.13
C ILE A 444 -16.45 -38.38 -4.73
N ASP A 445 -15.79 -38.97 -3.73
CA ASP A 445 -14.42 -38.63 -3.32
C ASP A 445 -13.43 -38.81 -4.48
N ARG A 446 -13.52 -39.94 -5.20
CA ARG A 446 -12.71 -40.19 -6.41
C ARG A 446 -13.00 -39.22 -7.55
N GLU A 447 -14.27 -38.86 -7.76
CA GLU A 447 -14.65 -37.89 -8.79
C GLU A 447 -14.09 -36.49 -8.46
N LEU A 448 -14.15 -36.08 -7.19
CA LEU A 448 -13.55 -34.84 -6.71
C LEU A 448 -12.02 -34.87 -6.80
N ALA A 449 -11.37 -36.00 -6.51
CA ALA A 449 -9.94 -36.17 -6.72
C ALA A 449 -9.56 -36.02 -8.20
N GLY A 450 -10.32 -36.63 -9.12
CA GLY A 450 -10.11 -36.48 -10.56
C GLY A 450 -10.27 -35.04 -11.05
N PHE A 451 -11.20 -34.28 -10.45
CA PHE A 451 -11.33 -32.84 -10.70
C PHE A 451 -10.06 -32.08 -10.26
N LEU A 452 -9.55 -32.36 -9.06
CA LEU A 452 -8.37 -31.70 -8.51
C LEU A 452 -7.10 -32.04 -9.29
N GLU A 453 -6.92 -33.27 -9.75
CA GLU A 453 -5.80 -33.65 -10.63
C GLU A 453 -5.81 -32.83 -11.94
N ALA A 454 -6.98 -32.71 -12.57
CA ALA A 454 -7.15 -31.91 -13.77
C ALA A 454 -6.87 -30.42 -13.49
N TYR A 455 -7.36 -29.91 -12.36
CA TYR A 455 -7.12 -28.53 -11.91
C TYR A 455 -5.61 -28.26 -11.71
N LEU A 456 -4.92 -29.15 -11.00
CA LEU A 456 -3.48 -29.02 -10.72
C LEU A 456 -2.65 -29.02 -12.01
N GLY A 457 -2.97 -29.89 -12.97
CA GLY A 457 -2.32 -29.91 -14.28
C GLY A 457 -2.46 -28.59 -15.05
N ILE A 458 -3.62 -27.93 -14.93
CA ILE A 458 -3.86 -26.62 -15.54
C ILE A 458 -3.06 -25.54 -14.80
N THR A 459 -3.07 -25.51 -13.47
CA THR A 459 -2.27 -24.53 -12.72
C THR A 459 -0.78 -24.66 -13.02
N ALA A 460 -0.25 -25.87 -13.19
CA ALA A 460 1.12 -26.11 -13.61
C ALA A 460 1.40 -25.57 -15.03
N SER A 461 0.46 -25.77 -15.96
CA SER A 461 0.58 -25.21 -17.33
C SER A 461 0.58 -23.68 -17.34
N LEU A 462 -0.29 -23.06 -16.53
CA LEU A 462 -0.38 -21.60 -16.43
C LEU A 462 0.81 -20.97 -15.71
N PHE A 463 1.44 -21.70 -14.79
CA PHE A 463 2.72 -21.31 -14.19
C PHE A 463 3.84 -21.26 -15.23
N GLU A 464 3.83 -22.13 -16.23
CA GLU A 464 4.80 -22.11 -17.35
C GLU A 464 4.46 -21.09 -18.45
N ASP A 465 3.50 -20.19 -18.23
CA ASP A 465 2.95 -19.29 -19.28
C ASP A 465 2.47 -20.07 -20.53
N SER A 466 1.93 -21.27 -20.34
CA SER A 466 1.57 -22.19 -21.42
C SER A 466 0.08 -22.53 -21.42
N LEU A 467 -0.55 -22.42 -22.59
CA LEU A 467 -1.92 -22.91 -22.84
C LEU A 467 -1.95 -24.37 -23.32
N ARG A 468 -0.80 -25.00 -23.52
CA ARG A 468 -0.71 -26.30 -24.17
C ARG A 468 -1.41 -27.41 -23.38
N GLY A 469 -1.30 -27.39 -22.05
CA GLY A 469 -1.99 -28.36 -21.18
C GLY A 469 -3.49 -28.12 -21.06
N LEU A 470 -3.98 -26.90 -21.30
CA LEU A 470 -5.41 -26.58 -21.18
C LEU A 470 -6.25 -27.25 -22.27
N ALA A 471 -5.70 -27.48 -23.46
CA ALA A 471 -6.42 -28.12 -24.56
C ALA A 471 -6.78 -29.59 -24.27
N GLU A 472 -5.98 -30.28 -23.46
CA GLU A 472 -6.19 -31.68 -23.08
C GLU A 472 -6.94 -31.78 -21.74
N THR A 473 -6.52 -31.00 -20.75
CA THR A 473 -7.02 -31.11 -19.37
C THR A 473 -8.29 -30.28 -19.11
N GLY A 474 -8.48 -29.18 -19.85
CA GLY A 474 -9.63 -28.29 -19.71
C GLY A 474 -10.99 -28.94 -19.97
N PRO A 475 -11.19 -29.69 -21.08
CA PRO A 475 -12.44 -30.40 -21.32
C PRO A 475 -12.79 -31.41 -20.21
N ARG A 476 -11.80 -32.15 -19.70
CA ARG A 476 -11.97 -33.10 -18.60
C ARG A 476 -12.36 -32.38 -17.30
N LEU A 477 -11.73 -31.25 -16.98
CA LEU A 477 -12.10 -30.42 -15.84
C LEU A 477 -13.57 -29.96 -15.93
N ALA A 478 -13.99 -29.48 -17.11
CA ALA A 478 -15.35 -28.99 -17.34
C ALA A 478 -16.41 -30.11 -17.28
N GLU A 479 -16.09 -31.31 -17.76
CA GLU A 479 -16.94 -32.50 -17.66
C GLU A 479 -17.11 -32.94 -16.21
N THR A 480 -16.01 -33.12 -15.48
CA THR A 480 -16.06 -33.51 -14.05
C THR A 480 -16.78 -32.46 -13.20
N ALA A 481 -16.60 -31.16 -13.47
CA ALA A 481 -17.35 -30.10 -12.79
C ALA A 481 -18.86 -30.23 -12.99
N ALA A 482 -19.30 -30.56 -14.21
CA ALA A 482 -20.71 -30.77 -14.51
C ALA A 482 -21.27 -32.00 -13.78
N THR A 483 -20.52 -33.11 -13.76
CA THR A 483 -20.87 -34.32 -13.01
C THR A 483 -21.04 -34.02 -11.51
N LEU A 484 -20.07 -33.34 -10.89
CA LEU A 484 -20.13 -32.98 -9.46
C LEU A 484 -21.31 -32.06 -9.12
N ALA A 485 -21.74 -31.20 -10.04
CA ALA A 485 -22.91 -30.32 -9.87
C ALA A 485 -24.25 -31.07 -9.87
N GLU A 486 -24.33 -32.23 -10.53
CA GLU A 486 -25.54 -33.07 -10.59
C GLU A 486 -25.65 -34.02 -9.40
N VAL A 487 -24.51 -34.45 -8.85
CA VAL A 487 -24.45 -35.40 -7.73
C VAL A 487 -24.96 -34.78 -6.42
N ARG A 488 -25.62 -35.60 -5.61
CA ARG A 488 -26.11 -35.24 -4.26
C ARG A 488 -25.52 -36.22 -3.24
N PRO A 489 -24.32 -35.94 -2.68
CA PRO A 489 -23.66 -36.83 -1.70
C PRO A 489 -24.39 -36.92 -0.36
N TYR A 490 -25.19 -35.90 -0.06
CA TYR A 490 -25.85 -35.71 1.22
C TYR A 490 -27.38 -35.63 1.02
N GLY A 491 -28.13 -36.08 2.03
CA GLY A 491 -29.59 -35.85 2.08
C GLY A 491 -29.91 -34.34 2.13
N GLU A 492 -31.13 -33.95 1.73
CA GLU A 492 -31.48 -32.52 1.56
C GLU A 492 -31.26 -31.65 2.81
N ASP A 493 -31.40 -32.25 4.00
CA ASP A 493 -31.27 -31.57 5.31
C ASP A 493 -29.91 -31.79 5.99
N ALA A 494 -28.97 -32.49 5.35
CA ALA A 494 -27.69 -32.83 5.97
C ALA A 494 -26.71 -31.63 5.99
N PRO A 495 -25.90 -31.46 7.06
CA PRO A 495 -24.82 -30.48 7.11
C PRO A 495 -23.90 -30.61 5.88
N GLY A 496 -23.63 -29.50 5.20
CA GLY A 496 -22.82 -29.48 3.97
C GLY A 496 -23.58 -29.69 2.66
N ALA A 497 -24.84 -30.14 2.66
CA ALA A 497 -25.64 -30.35 1.43
C ALA A 497 -25.86 -29.05 0.63
N SER A 498 -26.11 -27.94 1.35
CA SER A 498 -26.29 -26.61 0.75
C SER A 498 -24.98 -26.03 0.20
N VAL A 499 -23.86 -26.31 0.89
CA VAL A 499 -22.52 -25.87 0.47
C VAL A 499 -22.07 -26.64 -0.76
N TRP A 500 -22.18 -27.98 -0.75
CA TRP A 500 -21.89 -28.83 -1.92
C TRP A 500 -22.62 -28.31 -3.16
N ARG A 501 -23.94 -28.19 -3.08
CA ARG A 501 -24.77 -27.77 -4.22
C ARG A 501 -24.37 -26.39 -4.74
N ARG A 502 -24.16 -25.43 -3.84
CA ARG A 502 -23.82 -24.05 -4.21
C ARG A 502 -22.44 -23.98 -4.88
N GLU A 503 -21.43 -24.58 -4.25
CA GLU A 503 -20.06 -24.46 -4.73
C GLU A 503 -19.82 -25.33 -5.97
N THR A 504 -20.31 -26.57 -6.06
CA THR A 504 -20.14 -27.40 -7.27
C THR A 504 -20.85 -26.81 -8.48
N THR A 505 -22.02 -26.19 -8.30
CA THR A 505 -22.68 -25.43 -9.38
C THR A 505 -21.84 -24.24 -9.83
N ALA A 506 -21.18 -23.55 -8.87
CA ALA A 506 -20.31 -22.42 -9.17
C ALA A 506 -18.99 -22.81 -9.87
N LEU A 507 -18.59 -24.09 -9.87
CA LEU A 507 -17.41 -24.58 -10.60
C LEU A 507 -17.64 -24.77 -12.11
N VAL A 508 -18.90 -24.90 -12.56
CA VAL A 508 -19.23 -25.34 -13.93
C VAL A 508 -18.83 -24.30 -14.98
N GLU A 509 -19.31 -23.07 -14.85
CA GLU A 509 -19.04 -22.02 -15.85
C GLU A 509 -17.56 -21.60 -15.90
N PRO A 510 -16.86 -21.38 -14.76
CA PRO A 510 -15.43 -21.11 -14.79
C PRO A 510 -14.60 -22.26 -15.40
N SER A 511 -14.94 -23.51 -15.11
CA SER A 511 -14.28 -24.67 -15.72
C SER A 511 -14.47 -24.72 -17.26
N ARG A 512 -15.67 -24.40 -17.75
CA ARG A 512 -15.93 -24.29 -19.21
C ARG A 512 -15.18 -23.12 -19.85
N ALA A 513 -15.16 -21.96 -19.19
CA ALA A 513 -14.42 -20.79 -19.66
C ALA A 513 -12.91 -21.07 -19.75
N LEU A 514 -12.38 -21.83 -18.79
CA LEU A 514 -10.99 -22.23 -18.73
C LEU A 514 -10.64 -23.28 -19.80
N ALA A 515 -11.55 -24.19 -20.12
CA ALA A 515 -11.43 -25.12 -21.26
C ALA A 515 -11.47 -24.40 -22.62
N ALA A 516 -12.22 -23.31 -22.74
CA ALA A 516 -12.37 -22.52 -23.96
C ALA A 516 -11.35 -21.38 -24.10
N ALA A 517 -10.42 -21.23 -23.16
CA ALA A 517 -9.53 -20.08 -23.09
C ALA A 517 -8.52 -20.04 -24.25
N GLY A 518 -8.64 -19.04 -25.13
CA GLY A 518 -7.73 -18.82 -26.25
C GLY A 518 -6.51 -17.94 -25.94
N SER A 519 -6.36 -17.45 -24.71
CA SER A 519 -5.24 -16.60 -24.28
C SER A 519 -4.90 -16.81 -22.80
N LEU A 520 -3.66 -16.50 -22.40
CA LEU A 520 -3.22 -16.59 -21.01
C LEU A 520 -4.04 -15.70 -20.08
N ALA A 521 -4.42 -14.50 -20.53
CA ALA A 521 -5.27 -13.60 -19.77
C ALA A 521 -6.67 -14.19 -19.53
N ALA A 522 -7.29 -14.75 -20.57
CA ALA A 522 -8.60 -15.41 -20.44
C ALA A 522 -8.54 -16.63 -19.51
N ALA A 523 -7.49 -17.46 -19.63
CA ALA A 523 -7.30 -18.63 -18.79
C ALA A 523 -7.12 -18.27 -17.30
N ARG A 524 -6.32 -17.24 -17.01
CA ARG A 524 -6.08 -16.77 -15.64
C ARG A 524 -7.30 -16.08 -15.02
N ASN A 525 -8.09 -15.36 -15.82
CA ASN A 525 -9.37 -14.82 -15.35
C ASN A 525 -10.37 -15.94 -15.02
N ALA A 526 -10.47 -16.96 -15.86
CA ALA A 526 -11.30 -18.12 -15.57
C ALA A 526 -10.80 -18.90 -14.34
N LEU A 527 -9.49 -19.00 -14.15
CA LEU A 527 -8.88 -19.62 -12.96
C LEU A 527 -9.23 -18.85 -11.68
N ARG A 528 -9.19 -17.51 -11.71
CA ARG A 528 -9.61 -16.65 -10.60
C ARG A 528 -11.05 -16.94 -10.20
N ASP A 529 -11.95 -17.00 -11.19
CA ASP A 529 -13.38 -17.23 -10.95
C ASP A 529 -13.66 -18.65 -10.44
N LEU A 530 -12.77 -19.60 -10.73
CA LEU A 530 -12.82 -20.98 -10.23
C LEU A 530 -12.24 -21.13 -8.81
N GLY A 531 -11.24 -20.32 -8.44
CA GLY A 531 -10.45 -20.50 -7.22
C GLY A 531 -11.26 -20.38 -5.92
N GLU A 532 -12.10 -19.35 -5.80
CA GLU A 532 -12.89 -19.11 -4.58
C GLU A 532 -13.97 -20.18 -4.30
N PRO A 533 -14.82 -20.59 -5.27
CA PRO A 533 -15.78 -21.67 -5.01
C PRO A 533 -15.08 -23.01 -4.71
N LEU A 534 -13.95 -23.31 -5.36
CA LEU A 534 -13.19 -24.52 -5.09
C LEU A 534 -12.61 -24.52 -3.66
N ARG A 535 -12.06 -23.38 -3.24
CA ARG A 535 -11.55 -23.17 -1.89
C ARG A 535 -12.61 -23.43 -0.83
N ARG A 536 -13.80 -22.85 -1.01
CA ARG A 536 -14.95 -23.04 -0.08
C ARG A 536 -15.47 -24.47 -0.08
N LEU A 537 -15.47 -25.13 -1.23
CA LEU A 537 -15.85 -26.53 -1.32
C LEU A 537 -14.89 -27.40 -0.47
N LEU A 538 -13.57 -27.27 -0.69
CA LEU A 538 -12.56 -28.04 0.04
C LEU A 538 -12.49 -27.70 1.52
N ALA A 539 -12.73 -26.45 1.90
CA ALA A 539 -12.86 -26.07 3.30
C ALA A 539 -14.05 -26.77 4.00
N ALA A 540 -15.12 -27.05 3.25
CA ALA A 540 -16.33 -27.68 3.79
C ALA A 540 -16.26 -29.21 3.82
N VAL A 541 -15.75 -29.84 2.76
CA VAL A 541 -15.74 -31.32 2.61
C VAL A 541 -14.39 -31.97 2.86
N GLY A 542 -13.32 -31.17 2.95
CA GLY A 542 -11.94 -31.64 3.07
C GLY A 542 -11.29 -32.02 1.74
N VAL A 543 -9.97 -32.20 1.77
CA VAL A 543 -9.20 -32.78 0.65
C VAL A 543 -9.59 -34.26 0.49
N PRO A 544 -9.88 -34.73 -0.74
CA PRO A 544 -10.24 -36.12 -0.99
C PRO A 544 -9.22 -37.12 -0.45
N ALA A 545 -9.71 -38.22 0.12
CA ALA A 545 -8.85 -39.25 0.70
C ALA A 545 -7.95 -39.93 -0.35
N ALA A 546 -8.38 -39.94 -1.62
CA ALA A 546 -7.60 -40.45 -2.74
C ALA A 546 -6.37 -39.61 -3.11
N MET A 547 -6.18 -38.41 -2.54
CA MET A 547 -5.02 -37.56 -2.80
C MET A 547 -3.93 -37.74 -1.74
N GLU A 548 -2.77 -38.26 -2.15
CA GLU A 548 -1.61 -38.47 -1.27
C GLU A 548 -0.92 -37.16 -0.87
N ASP A 549 -0.97 -36.14 -1.74
CA ASP A 549 -0.28 -34.87 -1.57
C ASP A 549 -0.99 -33.91 -0.59
N ASN A 550 -0.21 -33.14 0.16
CA ASN A 550 -0.74 -32.06 0.99
C ASN A 550 -1.10 -30.86 0.12
N LEU A 551 -2.38 -30.47 0.12
CA LEU A 551 -2.83 -29.29 -0.61
C LEU A 551 -2.81 -28.03 0.25
N HIS A 552 -2.44 -26.94 -0.40
CA HIS A 552 -2.45 -25.60 0.18
C HIS A 552 -3.32 -24.67 -0.67
N GLU A 553 -4.14 -23.85 -0.02
CA GLU A 553 -4.73 -22.67 -0.63
C GLU A 553 -3.73 -21.51 -0.57
N ILE A 554 -3.56 -20.79 -1.68
CA ILE A 554 -2.61 -19.68 -1.80
C ILE A 554 -3.29 -18.50 -2.49
N ARG A 555 -2.96 -17.28 -2.09
CA ARG A 555 -3.52 -16.04 -2.65
C ARG A 555 -2.47 -15.19 -3.36
N CYS A 556 -2.83 -14.67 -4.53
CA CYS A 556 -2.02 -13.72 -5.29
C CYS A 556 -2.47 -12.28 -4.98
N PRO A 557 -1.63 -11.44 -4.34
CA PRO A 557 -2.01 -10.07 -3.97
C PRO A 557 -2.01 -9.07 -5.15
N MET A 558 -1.46 -9.47 -6.30
CA MET A 558 -1.07 -8.54 -7.36
C MET A 558 -1.75 -8.81 -8.72
N TYR A 559 -2.67 -9.77 -8.82
CA TYR A 559 -3.33 -10.06 -10.09
C TYR A 559 -4.27 -8.91 -10.51
N PRO A 560 -4.08 -8.28 -11.69
CA PRO A 560 -4.86 -7.11 -12.10
C PRO A 560 -6.34 -7.43 -12.34
N GLU A 561 -7.19 -6.42 -12.21
CA GLU A 561 -8.65 -6.45 -12.48
C GLU A 561 -9.49 -7.36 -11.58
N ILE A 562 -9.74 -6.92 -10.33
CA ILE A 562 -10.81 -7.33 -9.39
C ILE A 562 -10.31 -8.12 -8.15
N GLY A 563 -10.24 -7.42 -7.01
CA GLY A 563 -10.50 -7.89 -5.63
C GLY A 563 -9.58 -8.95 -5.01
N ASP A 564 -9.71 -9.17 -3.70
CA ASP A 564 -8.99 -10.14 -2.84
C ASP A 564 -9.15 -11.64 -3.23
N ASN A 565 -9.54 -11.96 -4.47
CA ASN A 565 -10.13 -13.24 -4.86
C ASN A 565 -9.24 -14.11 -5.79
N ALA A 566 -7.99 -13.73 -6.05
CA ALA A 566 -7.07 -14.54 -6.85
C ALA A 566 -6.47 -15.69 -6.03
N TRP A 567 -7.30 -16.68 -5.71
CA TRP A 567 -6.91 -17.89 -4.99
C TRP A 567 -6.57 -19.02 -5.96
N TRP A 568 -5.57 -19.82 -5.60
CA TRP A 568 -5.32 -21.10 -6.25
C TRP A 568 -4.94 -22.17 -5.23
N ILE A 569 -5.04 -23.42 -5.66
CA ILE A 569 -4.64 -24.58 -4.87
C ILE A 569 -3.44 -25.23 -5.52
N GLN A 570 -2.48 -25.65 -4.72
CA GLN A 570 -1.32 -26.41 -5.18
C GLN A 570 -0.87 -27.41 -4.12
N THR A 571 0.03 -28.31 -4.51
CA THR A 571 0.69 -29.23 -3.59
C THR A 571 1.72 -28.50 -2.72
N ASP A 572 2.26 -29.18 -1.71
CA ASP A 572 3.22 -28.68 -0.72
C ASP A 572 4.60 -28.27 -1.26
N ARG A 573 4.81 -28.45 -2.57
CA ARG A 573 5.98 -27.98 -3.32
C ARG A 573 6.13 -26.46 -3.24
N THR A 574 7.31 -25.97 -3.63
CA THR A 574 7.61 -24.55 -3.76
C THR A 574 6.47 -23.81 -4.46
N VAL A 575 6.08 -22.64 -3.92
CA VAL A 575 4.98 -21.83 -4.48
C VAL A 575 5.22 -21.58 -5.96
N ALA A 576 4.24 -21.96 -6.78
CA ALA A 576 4.25 -21.83 -8.22
C ALA A 576 3.00 -21.03 -8.65
N ASN A 577 3.17 -19.72 -8.79
CA ASN A 577 2.06 -18.79 -9.01
C ASN A 577 1.53 -18.87 -10.46
N PRO A 578 0.33 -19.42 -10.70
CA PRO A 578 -0.23 -19.59 -12.05
C PRO A 578 -0.71 -18.26 -12.66
N PHE A 579 -0.93 -17.24 -11.84
CA PHE A 579 -1.39 -15.91 -12.26
C PHE A 579 -0.24 -15.04 -12.79
N MET A 580 0.98 -15.25 -12.29
CA MET A 580 2.15 -14.45 -12.63
C MET A 580 3.20 -15.20 -13.45
N GLY A 581 3.07 -16.52 -13.56
CA GLY A 581 4.00 -17.35 -14.32
C GLY A 581 5.44 -17.28 -13.76
N PRO A 582 6.47 -17.49 -14.59
CA PRO A 582 7.87 -17.48 -14.16
C PRO A 582 8.35 -16.10 -13.70
N MET A 583 7.66 -15.02 -14.11
CA MET A 583 8.03 -13.65 -13.78
C MET A 583 7.98 -13.38 -12.27
N MET A 584 6.99 -13.95 -11.55
CA MET A 584 6.89 -13.88 -10.10
C MET A 584 6.49 -15.24 -9.52
N ALA A 585 7.34 -16.23 -9.77
CA ALA A 585 7.06 -17.64 -9.52
C ALA A 585 6.57 -17.96 -8.10
N THR A 586 7.17 -17.33 -7.08
CA THR A 586 6.88 -17.60 -5.66
C THR A 586 6.01 -16.55 -4.97
N CYS A 587 5.49 -15.56 -5.71
CA CYS A 587 4.76 -14.43 -5.11
C CYS A 587 3.40 -14.87 -4.56
N HIS A 588 3.17 -14.66 -3.27
CA HIS A 588 1.91 -14.87 -2.56
C HIS A 588 1.89 -14.02 -1.28
N ASP A 589 0.70 -13.75 -0.73
CA ASP A 589 0.55 -13.08 0.56
C ASP A 589 -0.17 -13.92 1.64
N ARG A 590 -0.77 -15.04 1.24
CA ARG A 590 -1.31 -16.07 2.12
C ARG A 590 -1.04 -17.46 1.53
N ARG A 591 -0.71 -18.40 2.41
CA ARG A 591 -0.59 -19.84 2.15
C ARG A 591 -1.14 -20.58 3.38
N GLN A 592 -2.13 -21.43 3.19
CA GLN A 592 -2.74 -22.20 4.28
C GLN A 592 -2.97 -23.64 3.83
N ALA A 593 -2.66 -24.61 4.69
CA ALA A 593 -2.94 -26.03 4.42
C ALA A 593 -4.46 -26.26 4.45
N LEU A 594 -4.97 -26.99 3.46
CA LEU A 594 -6.38 -27.37 3.42
C LEU A 594 -6.64 -28.56 4.37
N PRO A 595 -7.79 -28.58 5.06
CA PRO A 595 -8.12 -29.67 5.97
C PRO A 595 -8.28 -30.98 5.19
N ARG A 596 -7.69 -32.08 5.69
CA ARG A 596 -7.97 -33.41 5.14
C ARG A 596 -9.37 -33.87 5.52
N ALA A 597 -10.02 -34.63 4.64
CA ALA A 597 -11.25 -35.33 4.99
C ALA A 597 -11.02 -36.16 6.26
N ALA A 598 -11.97 -36.13 7.19
CA ALA A 598 -11.87 -36.87 8.43
C ALA A 598 -11.83 -38.37 8.13
N VAL A 599 -10.63 -38.94 8.10
CA VAL A 599 -10.43 -40.39 8.08
C VAL A 599 -10.67 -40.88 9.49
N GLU A 600 -11.70 -41.72 9.68
CA GLU A 600 -11.79 -42.54 10.90
C GLU A 600 -10.58 -43.48 10.93
N ALA A 601 -9.50 -43.05 11.59
CA ALA A 601 -8.39 -43.91 11.95
C ALA A 601 -7.79 -43.44 13.27
N HIS A 602 -8.33 -44.01 14.36
CA HIS A 602 -7.56 -44.19 15.57
C HIS A 602 -6.35 -45.09 15.24
N GLU A 603 -5.14 -44.53 15.28
CA GLU A 603 -3.92 -45.34 15.41
C GLU A 603 -3.07 -44.77 16.54
N GLU A 604 -3.27 -45.35 17.72
CA GLU A 604 -2.44 -45.21 18.90
C GLU A 604 -1.13 -45.97 18.62
N ALA A 605 -0.03 -45.24 18.36
CA ALA A 605 1.28 -45.87 18.16
C ALA A 605 1.82 -46.40 19.52
N PRO A 606 2.33 -47.66 19.59
CA PRO A 606 2.81 -48.30 20.82
C PRO A 606 4.19 -47.73 21.25
N PRO A 607 4.77 -48.10 22.42
CA PRO A 607 5.82 -47.32 23.08
C PRO A 607 7.15 -47.46 22.33
N GLY A 608 7.35 -46.61 21.33
CA GLY A 608 8.62 -46.36 20.68
C GLY A 608 9.56 -45.58 21.59
N ASP A 609 10.83 -45.53 21.21
CA ASP A 609 11.87 -44.74 21.86
C ASP A 609 11.35 -43.33 22.21
N PRO A 610 11.36 -42.93 23.51
CA PRO A 610 10.89 -41.61 23.94
C PRO A 610 11.57 -40.44 23.20
N LEU A 611 12.85 -40.60 22.84
CA LEU A 611 13.57 -39.58 22.07
C LEU A 611 13.06 -39.51 20.63
N GLU A 612 12.73 -40.65 20.01
CA GLU A 612 12.15 -40.69 18.68
C GLU A 612 10.78 -40.00 18.65
N ALA A 613 9.92 -40.30 19.62
CA ALA A 613 8.60 -39.67 19.75
C ALA A 613 8.72 -38.14 19.98
N ALA A 614 9.65 -37.71 20.83
CA ALA A 614 9.92 -36.29 21.06
C ALA A 614 10.43 -35.58 19.80
N LEU A 615 11.34 -36.22 19.04
CA LEU A 615 11.88 -35.68 17.78
C LEU A 615 10.81 -35.51 16.70
N ARG A 616 9.90 -36.49 16.54
CA ARG A 616 8.80 -36.38 15.56
C ARG A 616 7.89 -35.19 15.87
N ALA A 617 7.49 -35.04 17.13
CA ALA A 617 6.67 -33.92 17.57
C ALA A 617 7.41 -32.58 17.42
N TYR A 618 8.71 -32.53 17.73
CA TYR A 618 9.54 -31.34 17.57
C TYR A 618 9.64 -30.87 16.11
N LEU A 619 9.90 -31.78 15.17
CA LEU A 619 10.00 -31.45 13.75
C LEU A 619 8.67 -30.91 13.18
N GLU A 620 7.55 -31.49 13.60
CA GLU A 620 6.20 -31.03 13.23
C GLU A 620 5.90 -29.61 13.74
N ILE A 621 6.34 -29.29 14.96
CA ILE A 621 6.26 -27.93 15.50
C ILE A 621 7.14 -26.97 14.68
N GLY A 622 8.35 -27.41 14.30
CA GLY A 622 9.27 -26.63 13.48
C GLY A 622 8.65 -26.24 12.14
N ASP A 623 8.02 -27.19 11.45
CA ASP A 623 7.35 -26.93 10.17
C ASP A 623 6.21 -25.89 10.32
N ARG A 624 5.45 -25.94 11.41
CA ARG A 624 4.42 -24.93 11.72
C ARG A 624 5.02 -23.55 11.97
N LEU A 625 6.12 -23.47 12.73
CA LEU A 625 6.77 -22.19 13.05
C LEU A 625 7.49 -21.53 11.87
N VAL A 626 7.93 -22.33 10.88
CA VAL A 626 8.42 -21.85 9.57
C VAL A 626 7.35 -21.03 8.84
N HIS A 627 6.07 -21.37 9.03
CA HIS A 627 4.92 -20.74 8.39
C HIS A 627 4.22 -19.66 9.25
N ASP A 628 4.85 -19.20 10.34
CA ASP A 628 4.29 -18.19 11.25
C ASP A 628 2.90 -18.57 11.82
N THR A 629 2.62 -19.88 12.00
CA THR A 629 1.35 -20.35 12.59
C THR A 629 1.51 -20.90 14.01
N LEU A 630 0.50 -20.68 14.86
CA LEU A 630 0.37 -21.30 16.19
C LEU A 630 -0.58 -22.51 16.18
N ASP A 631 -1.27 -22.75 15.07
CA ASP A 631 -2.31 -23.77 14.99
C ASP A 631 -1.71 -25.17 15.16
N GLY A 632 -2.30 -25.96 16.06
CA GLY A 632 -1.86 -27.32 16.38
C GLY A 632 -0.55 -27.42 17.17
N ILE A 633 0.22 -26.34 17.36
CA ILE A 633 1.46 -26.36 18.15
C ILE A 633 1.20 -26.84 19.57
N ALA A 634 0.10 -26.43 20.20
CA ALA A 634 -0.22 -26.87 21.56
C ALA A 634 -0.47 -28.38 21.68
N ALA A 635 -1.03 -29.01 20.64
CA ALA A 635 -1.28 -30.44 20.62
C ALA A 635 0.03 -31.22 20.48
N GLU A 636 0.91 -30.81 19.55
CA GLU A 636 2.21 -31.44 19.36
C GLU A 636 3.17 -31.19 20.52
N ALA A 637 3.16 -29.98 21.10
CA ALA A 637 3.95 -29.64 22.29
C ALA A 637 3.57 -30.50 23.50
N ARG A 638 2.28 -30.86 23.64
CA ARG A 638 1.81 -31.80 24.66
C ARG A 638 2.40 -33.19 24.42
N ARG A 639 2.34 -33.71 23.19
CA ARG A 639 2.94 -35.01 22.83
C ARG A 639 4.44 -35.03 23.09
N LEU A 640 5.14 -33.96 22.73
CA LEU A 640 6.57 -33.80 23.00
C LEU A 640 6.84 -33.81 24.50
N ALA A 641 6.08 -33.04 25.29
CA ALA A 641 6.24 -32.99 26.75
C ALA A 641 5.96 -34.36 27.41
N ASP A 642 4.99 -35.10 26.90
CA ASP A 642 4.65 -36.43 27.41
C ASP A 642 5.74 -37.47 27.03
N ALA A 643 6.30 -37.39 25.81
CA ALA A 643 7.44 -38.21 25.39
C ALA A 643 8.73 -37.89 26.16
N ALA A 644 8.96 -36.60 26.46
CA ALA A 644 10.12 -36.13 27.23
C ALA A 644 9.91 -36.19 28.75
N ALA A 645 8.95 -36.97 29.26
CA ALA A 645 8.61 -36.97 30.70
C ALA A 645 9.81 -37.25 31.64
N ALA A 646 10.79 -38.03 31.17
CA ALA A 646 12.03 -38.36 31.89
C ALA A 646 13.16 -37.32 31.72
N GLU A 647 12.96 -36.29 30.89
CA GLU A 647 13.95 -35.25 30.55
C GLU A 647 13.41 -33.86 30.91
N PRO A 648 13.60 -33.42 32.17
CA PRO A 648 13.02 -32.18 32.68
C PRO A 648 13.30 -30.94 31.82
N PRO A 649 14.51 -30.70 31.28
CA PRO A 649 14.78 -29.53 30.45
C PRO A 649 13.90 -29.46 29.19
N VAL A 650 13.78 -30.59 28.48
CA VAL A 650 12.98 -30.70 27.24
C VAL A 650 11.49 -30.64 27.55
N ARG A 651 11.05 -31.37 28.58
CA ARG A 651 9.65 -31.36 29.03
C ARG A 651 9.18 -29.97 29.43
N ASP A 652 9.97 -29.25 30.23
CA ASP A 652 9.57 -27.95 30.77
C ASP A 652 9.57 -26.88 29.66
N ALA A 653 10.48 -26.96 28.69
CA ALA A 653 10.46 -26.14 27.49
C ALA A 653 9.24 -26.43 26.62
N ALA A 654 8.90 -27.71 26.42
CA ALA A 654 7.71 -28.12 25.68
C ALA A 654 6.40 -27.70 26.37
N ARG A 655 6.32 -27.67 27.71
CA ARG A 655 5.16 -27.11 28.43
C ARG A 655 5.05 -25.59 28.27
N ARG A 656 6.17 -24.87 28.15
CA ARG A 656 6.15 -23.43 27.78
C ARG A 656 5.67 -23.23 26.35
N LEU A 657 6.05 -24.12 25.44
CA LEU A 657 5.59 -24.14 24.06
C LEU A 657 4.08 -24.42 23.98
N GLU A 658 3.57 -25.39 24.75
CA GLU A 658 2.14 -25.71 24.86
C GLU A 658 1.29 -24.52 25.35
N SER A 659 1.86 -23.72 26.26
CA SER A 659 1.18 -22.55 26.85
C SER A 659 1.42 -21.24 26.10
N ALA A 660 2.17 -21.27 24.98
CA ALA A 660 2.43 -20.08 24.19
C ALA A 660 1.13 -19.45 23.65
N ARG A 661 1.08 -18.12 23.68
CA ARG A 661 -0.05 -17.31 23.16
C ARG A 661 0.37 -16.36 22.04
N SER A 662 1.64 -16.39 21.65
CA SER A 662 2.21 -15.58 20.56
C SER A 662 3.34 -16.34 19.88
N LEU A 663 3.61 -16.00 18.60
CA LEU A 663 4.72 -16.59 17.83
C LEU A 663 6.07 -16.36 18.49
N GLN A 664 6.29 -15.21 19.11
CA GLN A 664 7.54 -14.92 19.81
C GLN A 664 7.73 -15.85 21.01
N GLN A 665 6.69 -16.04 21.83
CA GLN A 665 6.74 -17.00 22.94
C GLN A 665 6.97 -18.44 22.46
N ALA A 666 6.30 -18.85 21.38
CA ALA A 666 6.46 -20.18 20.81
C ALA A 666 7.89 -20.40 20.28
N ARG A 667 8.48 -19.41 19.59
CA ARG A 667 9.86 -19.47 19.07
C ARG A 667 10.91 -19.54 20.17
N ILE A 668 10.74 -18.76 21.23
CA ILE A 668 11.63 -18.83 22.40
C ILE A 668 11.58 -20.23 23.02
N ALA A 669 10.38 -20.74 23.29
CA ALA A 669 10.22 -22.08 23.87
C ALA A 669 10.68 -23.20 22.93
N PHE A 670 10.53 -23.02 21.62
CA PHE A 670 10.99 -23.96 20.60
C PHE A 670 12.52 -24.04 20.55
N ALA A 671 13.22 -22.90 20.55
CA ALA A 671 14.68 -22.86 20.64
C ALA A 671 15.20 -23.55 21.91
N ASP A 672 14.60 -23.27 23.06
CA ASP A 672 14.94 -23.95 24.33
C ASP A 672 14.73 -25.47 24.23
N THR A 673 13.65 -25.90 23.59
CA THR A 673 13.33 -27.32 23.39
C THR A 673 14.35 -27.97 22.44
N GLY A 674 14.77 -27.27 21.38
CA GLY A 674 15.78 -27.73 20.43
C GLY A 674 17.14 -27.89 21.07
N ALA A 675 17.57 -26.92 21.88
CA ALA A 675 18.81 -27.00 22.64
C ALA A 675 18.81 -28.23 23.58
N GLY A 676 17.73 -28.44 24.33
CA GLY A 676 17.60 -29.61 25.21
C GLY A 676 17.57 -30.95 24.46
N LEU A 677 16.95 -30.99 23.27
CA LEU A 677 16.95 -32.19 22.42
C LEU A 677 18.34 -32.51 21.86
N ILE A 678 19.11 -31.49 21.47
CA ILE A 678 20.50 -31.67 21.03
C ILE A 678 21.33 -32.31 22.15
N GLU A 679 21.23 -31.81 23.38
CA GLU A 679 21.92 -32.40 24.54
C GLU A 679 21.47 -33.84 24.82
N TRP A 680 20.17 -34.13 24.66
CA TRP A 680 19.62 -35.48 24.82
C TRP A 680 20.18 -36.44 23.75
N ILE A 681 20.24 -36.01 22.49
CA ILE A 681 20.82 -36.79 21.38
C ILE A 681 22.32 -37.01 21.58
N GLU A 682 23.06 -36.00 22.04
CA GLU A 682 24.50 -36.12 22.31
C GLU A 682 24.80 -37.15 23.42
N ARG A 683 23.86 -37.37 24.35
CA ARG A 683 23.98 -38.35 25.45
C ARG A 683 23.53 -39.76 25.08
N GLU A 684 22.35 -39.90 24.48
CA GLU A 684 21.73 -41.22 24.21
C GLU A 684 22.02 -41.75 22.80
N GLY A 685 22.53 -40.90 21.91
CA GLY A 685 22.69 -41.18 20.50
C GLY A 685 21.41 -40.91 19.69
N LEU A 686 21.57 -40.69 18.39
CA LEU A 686 20.44 -40.43 17.51
C LEU A 686 19.65 -41.73 17.23
N PRO A 687 18.31 -41.74 17.37
CA PRO A 687 17.50 -42.92 17.07
C PRO A 687 17.71 -43.40 15.63
N ALA A 688 17.70 -44.72 15.41
CA ALA A 688 17.98 -45.32 14.10
C ALA A 688 17.04 -44.82 12.99
N ALA A 689 15.81 -44.41 13.33
CA ALA A 689 14.84 -43.82 12.42
C ALA A 689 15.29 -42.48 11.78
N PHE A 690 16.32 -41.84 12.33
CA PHE A 690 16.81 -40.52 11.91
C PHE A 690 18.29 -40.50 11.49
N ALA A 691 18.94 -41.67 11.43
CA ALA A 691 20.37 -41.80 11.20
C ALA A 691 20.83 -41.10 9.89
N GLY A 692 21.67 -40.07 10.02
CA GLY A 692 22.24 -39.34 8.88
C GLY A 692 21.31 -38.32 8.22
N GLU A 693 20.14 -38.05 8.81
CA GLU A 693 19.12 -37.17 8.20
C GLU A 693 18.88 -35.86 8.98
N LEU A 694 19.40 -35.74 10.20
CA LEU A 694 19.20 -34.55 11.05
C LEU A 694 20.45 -33.69 11.17
N GLU A 695 20.23 -32.39 11.11
CA GLU A 695 21.25 -31.37 11.29
C GLU A 695 20.79 -30.35 12.33
N ALA A 696 21.76 -29.82 13.08
CA ALA A 696 21.56 -28.69 13.98
C ALA A 696 22.11 -27.41 13.33
N LEU A 697 21.30 -26.36 13.31
CA LEU A 697 21.65 -25.05 12.78
C LEU A 697 21.50 -23.98 13.85
N ARG A 698 22.32 -22.93 13.77
CA ARG A 698 22.31 -21.81 14.73
C ARG A 698 21.80 -20.52 14.09
N CYS A 699 20.91 -19.83 14.79
CA CYS A 699 20.42 -18.52 14.37
C CYS A 699 21.24 -17.39 15.03
N PRO A 700 22.01 -16.58 14.28
CA PRO A 700 22.80 -15.48 14.84
C PRO A 700 21.96 -14.27 15.27
N MET A 701 20.72 -14.20 14.80
CA MET A 701 19.87 -13.01 14.88
C MET A 701 18.71 -13.15 15.87
N PHE A 702 18.66 -14.23 16.65
CA PHE A 702 17.65 -14.45 17.69
C PHE A 702 18.25 -14.03 19.06
N PRO A 703 18.22 -12.72 19.40
CA PRO A 703 19.11 -12.15 20.42
C PRO A 703 18.64 -12.47 21.83
N GLU A 704 17.37 -12.86 22.00
CA GLU A 704 16.76 -13.14 23.31
C GLU A 704 17.36 -14.38 23.99
N LEU A 705 18.12 -15.21 23.28
CA LEU A 705 18.55 -16.54 23.74
C LEU A 705 20.06 -16.84 23.62
N GLY A 706 20.85 -16.03 22.93
CA GLY A 706 22.31 -16.22 22.88
C GLY A 706 22.73 -17.58 22.30
N GLU A 707 23.48 -18.38 23.07
CA GLU A 707 24.00 -19.70 22.64
C GLU A 707 22.92 -20.79 22.48
N THR A 708 21.67 -20.55 22.91
CA THR A 708 20.56 -21.53 22.81
C THR A 708 19.69 -21.39 21.57
N SER A 709 20.08 -20.53 20.62
CA SER A 709 19.35 -20.30 19.34
C SER A 709 19.53 -21.41 18.29
N TRP A 710 19.74 -22.65 18.73
CA TRP A 710 19.88 -23.80 17.85
C TRP A 710 18.53 -24.44 17.55
N TRP A 711 18.35 -24.92 16.33
CA TRP A 711 17.22 -25.78 15.97
C TRP A 711 17.70 -27.01 15.20
N ILE A 712 16.91 -28.07 15.29
CA ILE A 712 17.09 -29.30 14.53
C ILE A 712 16.15 -29.27 13.32
N GLN A 713 16.63 -29.66 12.15
CA GLN A 713 15.79 -29.87 10.96
C GLN A 713 16.19 -31.15 10.24
N ARG A 714 15.31 -31.57 9.31
CA ARG A 714 15.54 -32.67 8.38
C ARG A 714 15.63 -32.12 6.96
N GLY A 715 16.59 -32.60 6.18
CA GLY A 715 16.75 -32.24 4.76
C GLY A 715 17.72 -31.09 4.48
N ASP A 716 18.07 -30.94 3.20
CA ASP A 716 19.16 -30.07 2.75
C ASP A 716 18.80 -28.57 2.68
N GLU A 717 17.50 -28.27 2.52
CA GLU A 717 16.97 -26.90 2.43
C GLU A 717 16.85 -26.29 3.82
N VAL A 718 17.38 -25.08 4.01
CA VAL A 718 17.35 -24.39 5.30
C VAL A 718 16.04 -23.65 5.47
N LEU A 719 15.26 -24.06 6.48
CA LEU A 719 14.00 -23.44 6.87
C LEU A 719 14.07 -23.07 8.35
N ASN A 720 14.35 -21.80 8.64
CA ASN A 720 14.57 -21.29 9.99
C ASN A 720 13.23 -21.05 10.74
N PRO A 721 12.84 -21.90 11.70
CA PRO A 721 11.57 -21.76 12.42
C PRO A 721 11.59 -20.60 13.44
N LEU A 722 12.78 -20.16 13.86
CA LEU A 722 12.98 -19.07 14.81
C LEU A 722 12.74 -17.69 14.19
N MET A 723 12.91 -17.57 12.87
CA MET A 723 12.61 -16.35 12.11
C MET A 723 11.35 -16.48 11.25
N GLY A 724 10.95 -17.72 10.92
CA GLY A 724 9.84 -18.06 10.04
C GLY A 724 9.90 -17.32 8.72
N GLN A 725 8.76 -16.83 8.25
CA GLN A 725 8.65 -16.20 6.91
C GLN A 725 9.50 -14.94 6.76
N ARG A 726 9.99 -14.34 7.86
CA ARG A 726 10.84 -13.15 7.80
C ARG A 726 12.22 -13.45 7.22
N MET A 727 12.81 -14.61 7.54
CA MET A 727 14.16 -14.99 7.10
C MET A 727 14.34 -16.52 7.15
N LEU A 728 13.81 -17.22 6.14
CA LEU A 728 13.82 -18.69 6.07
C LEU A 728 15.23 -19.30 5.97
N VAL A 729 16.15 -18.66 5.25
CA VAL A 729 17.47 -19.26 4.91
C VAL A 729 18.62 -18.72 5.79
N CYS A 730 18.31 -18.07 6.92
CA CYS A 730 19.33 -17.43 7.76
C CYS A 730 19.89 -18.39 8.83
N TYR A 731 21.19 -18.69 8.76
CA TYR A 731 21.97 -19.41 9.77
C TYR A 731 23.44 -18.98 9.69
N ASP A 732 24.23 -19.23 10.74
CA ASP A 732 25.68 -18.99 10.70
C ASP A 732 26.53 -20.20 11.07
N GLN A 733 25.93 -21.24 11.65
CA GLN A 733 26.55 -22.53 11.91
C GLN A 733 25.58 -23.64 11.57
N ARG A 734 26.10 -24.73 10.98
CA ARG A 734 25.37 -25.94 10.60
C ARG A 734 26.26 -27.14 10.90
N ARG A 735 25.72 -28.14 11.61
CA ARG A 735 26.45 -29.37 11.94
C ARG A 735 25.53 -30.60 11.84
N PRO A 736 26.00 -31.73 11.28
CA PRO A 736 25.24 -32.97 11.29
C PRO A 736 25.17 -33.53 12.72
N LEU A 737 24.02 -34.09 13.08
CA LEU A 737 23.84 -34.81 14.35
C LEU A 737 24.20 -36.28 14.13
N ASN A 738 25.49 -36.59 14.01
CA ASN A 738 25.98 -37.97 13.80
C ASN A 738 26.46 -38.58 15.13
N GLY A 739 25.89 -39.73 15.49
CA GLY A 739 26.36 -40.52 16.61
C GLY A 739 27.61 -41.32 16.26
N GLN A 740 28.80 -40.72 16.37
CA GLN A 740 30.05 -41.37 16.82
C GLN A 740 31.05 -40.28 17.29
N GLY A 741 31.50 -40.38 18.54
CA GLY A 741 32.48 -39.47 19.11
C GLY A 741 33.87 -39.62 18.47
N GLU A 742 34.42 -38.51 17.98
CA GLU A 742 35.86 -38.35 17.92
C GLU A 742 36.36 -37.93 19.31
N HIS A 743 36.87 -38.92 20.04
CA HIS A 743 37.82 -38.67 21.12
C HIS A 743 39.00 -37.87 20.55
N ARG A 744 39.05 -36.59 20.93
CA ARG A 744 40.21 -35.73 20.75
C ARG A 744 41.30 -36.19 21.72
N HIS A 745 42.19 -37.08 21.27
CA HIS A 745 43.50 -37.28 21.87
C HIS A 745 44.51 -36.43 21.10
N ASP A 746 45.21 -35.59 21.87
CA ASP A 746 46.33 -34.69 21.60
C ASP A 746 46.10 -33.44 20.72
#